data_AF-A0A2E5ETY5-F1
#
_entry.id   AF-A0A2E5ETY5-F1
#
_cell.length_a   1.000
_cell.length_b   1.000
_cell.length_c   1.000
_cell.angle_alpha   90.00
_cell.angle_beta   90.00
_cell.angle_gamma   90.00
#
_symmetry.space_group_name_H-M   'P 1'
#
loop_
_entity.id
_entity.type
_entity.pdbx_description
1 polymer ?
#
loop_
_entity_poly.entity_id
_entity_poly.type
_entity_poly.pdbx_seq_one_letter_code
_entity_poly.pdbx_strand_id
1 'polypeptide(L)'
;MRRFGLIALVLLVASSACAGLYPRNTEVPFAYIPGGERTWQLTDKPLAKGESLALGTPTDGLSIAFGRDGRMTVKAEAGLKKSFEIEIQFNGVGHSASSKIQLISAPPDRPITYLSDQLDDLIRIFRDSKTGQWRPVTRDAFDQYFRRLQGHGVRRLIVWPSAFPLVNEPENYGAESWSLFEKQARAFLDDKELNEVLYSTPSYKPYQWHGMLMRFRLNREWSRMYAQSAADHDIALTVSYRPFEHALMKYYVIPVFDHEGRFLWNFLPGANPLVNSNPEKVAFAHYRQILKATGKDDHATLGSITLAAVPESKPRSITSKNLRVFAAKAPPIARSAFVMSQRKEGEFDVVRFGKIADRVEAQRVELKGWSLSAEDDGAIKLSGLRRPAGHRYIIVRRGEESNEQLALPVELPVVARSVAGSRIGRINAHWALADTIDENATSRLGPITKTGTYRTDFQAIENSFRLVRRSGKALRPLGGDEIVIDFGSDWSPEMMDYNRPASRRLAVAEIRAALAAPAFDEIVINTRSHTQLAGSQGDGELGVQTIAHHRRRRKNYFHNGIDRAYGPRSVAQSKSIQPLIQNGSDEAIEKITDWHAGEWQGTCQSESDGHHWRYARNAAVAKGVRSLLQDLEKEFPKTRIRVMIPPRAVVENSVKENLEDLPNPEGGTYDARYYRYLCSGNNQIPSIGEGMSMLDLSGLRAEPMFLGLRHLPDSRPLNLFVDSYLKNQSDNHGSSYQGAKSFFYEAQYTLRDKDKAASAKRREEIIRNLLVRREIDEVILYEAANWTYDLPLDNPHQYLER
;
A
#
# COMPACT_ATOMS: atom_id res chain seq x y z
N MET A 1 27.29 9.88 -31.76
CA MET A 1 27.65 8.44 -31.78
C MET A 1 26.93 7.73 -30.65
N ARG A 2 26.36 6.57 -30.97
CA ARG A 2 25.25 5.89 -30.29
C ARG A 2 25.62 5.33 -28.91
N ARG A 3 24.84 5.65 -27.88
CA ARG A 3 24.69 4.84 -26.65
C ARG A 3 23.19 4.63 -26.42
N PHE A 4 22.59 3.80 -27.27
CA PHE A 4 21.30 3.18 -26.97
C PHE A 4 21.58 1.95 -26.12
N GLY A 5 21.22 2.02 -24.84
CA GLY A 5 21.15 0.87 -23.96
C GLY A 5 19.96 0.02 -24.37
N LEU A 6 20.19 -0.84 -25.36
CA LEU A 6 19.34 -1.99 -25.63
C LEU A 6 19.43 -2.88 -24.38
N ILE A 7 18.37 -2.94 -23.58
CA ILE A 7 18.19 -4.05 -22.64
C ILE A 7 17.84 -5.25 -23.53
N ALA A 8 18.88 -5.86 -24.07
CA ALA A 8 18.79 -7.13 -24.73
C ALA A 8 18.44 -8.17 -23.67
N LEU A 9 17.36 -8.89 -23.91
CA LEU A 9 17.11 -10.20 -23.36
C LEU A 9 18.34 -11.06 -23.68
N VAL A 10 19.26 -11.21 -22.72
CA VAL A 10 20.39 -12.13 -22.87
C VAL A 10 19.83 -13.54 -22.74
N LEU A 11 19.42 -14.11 -23.87
CA LEU A 11 19.45 -15.55 -24.07
C LEU A 11 20.92 -15.97 -23.93
N LEU A 12 21.22 -16.62 -22.80
CA LEU A 12 22.52 -17.20 -22.48
C LEU A 12 22.93 -18.18 -23.59
N VAL A 13 23.78 -17.72 -24.52
CA VAL A 13 24.70 -18.60 -25.22
C VAL A 13 25.73 -19.02 -24.17
N ALA A 14 25.75 -20.30 -23.81
CA ALA A 14 26.69 -20.88 -22.87
C ALA A 14 28.12 -20.82 -23.44
N SER A 15 28.80 -19.68 -23.28
CA SER A 15 30.26 -19.63 -23.35
C SER A 15 30.80 -20.10 -22.00
N SER A 16 31.76 -21.02 -22.01
CA SER A 16 32.48 -21.53 -20.85
C SER A 16 33.35 -20.45 -20.20
N ALA A 17 32.73 -19.44 -19.60
CA ALA A 17 33.43 -18.39 -18.88
C ALA A 17 33.90 -18.92 -17.52
N CYS A 18 35.17 -18.69 -17.19
CA CYS A 18 35.80 -18.91 -15.88
C CYS A 18 34.91 -18.38 -14.73
N ALA A 19 35.02 -18.95 -13.53
CA ALA A 19 34.37 -18.37 -12.34
C ALA A 19 34.94 -16.96 -12.05
N GLY A 20 34.14 -16.10 -11.43
CA GLY A 20 34.54 -14.76 -11.03
C GLY A 20 34.20 -14.48 -9.58
N LEU A 21 35.07 -13.76 -8.87
CA LEU A 21 34.75 -13.22 -7.55
C LEU A 21 33.58 -12.22 -7.69
N TYR A 22 32.63 -12.28 -6.77
CA TYR A 22 31.54 -11.33 -6.75
C TYR A 22 32.05 -9.90 -6.50
N PRO A 23 31.68 -8.92 -7.36
CA PRO A 23 32.13 -7.54 -7.20
C PRO A 23 31.73 -6.92 -5.86
N ARG A 24 30.59 -7.32 -5.29
CA ARG A 24 30.07 -6.76 -4.03
C ARG A 24 30.61 -7.44 -2.76
N ASN A 25 31.57 -8.36 -2.87
CA ASN A 25 32.20 -8.97 -1.69
C ASN A 25 32.84 -7.92 -0.77
N THR A 26 33.31 -6.79 -1.31
CA THR A 26 33.99 -5.72 -0.58
C THR A 26 33.06 -4.68 0.04
N GLU A 27 31.75 -4.73 -0.24
CA GLU A 27 30.81 -3.67 0.20
C GLU A 27 30.40 -3.78 1.68
N VAL A 28 30.34 -5.00 2.21
CA VAL A 28 29.87 -5.29 3.57
C VAL A 28 30.77 -6.36 4.20
N PRO A 29 31.16 -6.23 5.48
CA PRO A 29 31.95 -7.24 6.17
C PRO A 29 31.26 -8.61 6.24
N PHE A 30 32.08 -9.65 6.38
CA PHE A 30 31.66 -11.01 6.68
C PHE A 30 31.67 -11.21 8.19
N ALA A 31 30.49 -11.42 8.79
CA ALA A 31 30.35 -11.53 10.24
C ALA A 31 30.57 -13.00 10.70
N TYR A 32 31.76 -13.35 11.20
CA TYR A 32 32.05 -14.72 11.68
C TYR A 32 31.46 -14.97 13.08
N ILE A 33 31.12 -16.21 13.42
CA ILE A 33 30.55 -16.56 14.74
C ILE A 33 31.70 -16.95 15.69
N PRO A 34 31.95 -16.23 16.80
CA PRO A 34 32.96 -16.64 17.78
C PRO A 34 32.66 -18.04 18.35
N GLY A 35 33.63 -18.94 18.29
CA GLY A 35 33.46 -20.35 18.70
C GLY A 35 32.59 -21.19 17.75
N GLY A 36 32.25 -20.66 16.58
CA GLY A 36 31.38 -21.30 15.60
C GLY A 36 31.97 -21.33 14.20
N GLU A 37 31.16 -21.82 13.26
CA GLU A 37 31.44 -21.87 11.83
C GLU A 37 30.38 -21.09 11.07
N ARG A 38 30.77 -20.38 10.01
CA ARG A 38 29.85 -19.78 9.04
C ARG A 38 30.44 -19.83 7.63
N THR A 39 29.57 -19.93 6.63
CA THR A 39 29.97 -20.09 5.22
C THR A 39 29.30 -19.04 4.34
N TRP A 40 30.00 -18.54 3.32
CA TRP A 40 29.48 -17.57 2.34
C TRP A 40 29.90 -17.89 0.91
N GLN A 41 29.05 -17.57 -0.06
CA GLN A 41 29.40 -17.65 -1.48
C GLN A 41 30.29 -16.47 -1.88
N LEU A 42 31.47 -16.74 -2.46
CA LEU A 42 32.38 -15.69 -2.92
C LEU A 42 32.38 -15.51 -4.44
N THR A 43 31.88 -16.47 -5.19
CA THR A 43 31.96 -16.51 -6.66
C THR A 43 30.60 -16.70 -7.32
N ASP A 44 30.49 -16.27 -8.58
CA ASP A 44 29.27 -16.33 -9.40
C ASP A 44 28.85 -17.74 -9.82
N LYS A 45 29.76 -18.71 -9.77
CA LYS A 45 29.52 -20.12 -10.10
C LYS A 45 30.55 -21.03 -9.42
N PRO A 46 30.31 -22.36 -9.37
CA PRO A 46 31.30 -23.32 -8.88
C PRO A 46 32.63 -23.27 -9.65
N LEU A 47 33.72 -23.59 -8.95
CA LEU A 47 35.08 -23.58 -9.49
C LEU A 47 35.31 -24.76 -10.45
N ALA A 48 35.70 -24.46 -11.69
CA ALA A 48 36.06 -25.46 -12.69
C ALA A 48 37.38 -26.16 -12.37
N LYS A 49 37.73 -27.21 -13.11
CA LYS A 49 39.02 -27.91 -12.96
C LYS A 49 40.16 -26.95 -13.30
N GLY A 50 41.12 -26.78 -12.38
CA GLY A 50 42.23 -25.82 -12.53
C GLY A 50 41.98 -24.45 -11.90
N GLU A 51 40.75 -24.16 -11.46
CA GLU A 51 40.42 -22.93 -10.73
C GLU A 51 40.56 -23.14 -9.21
N SER A 52 41.00 -22.10 -8.49
CA SER A 52 41.16 -22.16 -7.02
C SER A 52 40.96 -20.81 -6.35
N LEU A 53 40.60 -20.85 -5.07
CA LEU A 53 40.61 -19.72 -4.15
C LEU A 53 41.71 -19.95 -3.12
N ALA A 54 42.47 -18.90 -2.82
CA ALA A 54 43.53 -18.93 -1.83
C ALA A 54 43.49 -17.69 -0.94
N LEU A 55 43.97 -17.85 0.29
CA LEU A 55 44.15 -16.77 1.24
C LEU A 55 45.53 -16.16 1.04
N GLY A 56 45.62 -14.84 0.91
CA GLY A 56 46.89 -14.13 0.74
C GLY A 56 47.74 -14.07 2.02
N THR A 57 47.14 -14.14 3.21
CA THR A 57 47.87 -14.09 4.48
C THR A 57 47.12 -14.86 5.59
N PRO A 58 47.80 -15.70 6.40
CA PRO A 58 47.18 -16.38 7.54
C PRO A 58 46.55 -15.40 8.54
N THR A 59 45.51 -15.87 9.24
CA THR A 59 44.79 -15.10 10.27
C THR A 59 44.80 -15.86 11.60
N ASP A 60 45.47 -15.33 12.62
CA ASP A 60 45.47 -15.93 13.96
C ASP A 60 44.04 -15.98 14.55
N GLY A 61 43.66 -17.14 15.08
CA GLY A 61 42.36 -17.39 15.70
C GLY A 61 41.22 -17.71 14.73
N LEU A 62 41.47 -17.70 13.41
CA LEU A 62 40.52 -18.09 12.37
C LEU A 62 41.07 -19.23 11.51
N SER A 63 40.26 -20.24 11.24
CA SER A 63 40.50 -21.25 10.21
C SER A 63 39.58 -20.97 9.02
N ILE A 64 40.18 -20.67 7.87
CA ILE A 64 39.47 -20.34 6.63
C ILE A 64 39.70 -21.44 5.60
N ALA A 65 38.62 -22.00 5.08
CA ALA A 65 38.63 -23.02 4.04
C ALA A 65 37.82 -22.57 2.83
N PHE A 66 38.24 -22.99 1.63
CA PHE A 66 37.54 -22.70 0.38
C PHE A 66 37.02 -23.97 -0.27
N GLY A 67 35.74 -23.97 -0.60
CA GLY A 67 35.06 -25.07 -1.30
C GLY A 67 35.18 -24.96 -2.82
N ARG A 68 35.05 -26.10 -3.51
CA ARG A 68 34.98 -26.16 -4.99
C ARG A 68 33.68 -25.60 -5.55
N ASP A 69 32.66 -25.45 -4.71
CA ASP A 69 31.44 -24.69 -4.99
C ASP A 69 31.65 -23.17 -4.95
N GLY A 70 32.87 -22.72 -4.64
CA GLY A 70 33.23 -21.31 -4.61
C GLY A 70 32.81 -20.59 -3.32
N ARG A 71 32.54 -21.36 -2.25
CA ARG A 71 32.23 -20.84 -0.92
C ARG A 71 33.48 -20.73 -0.04
N MET A 72 33.44 -19.78 0.90
CA MET A 72 34.40 -19.62 1.97
C MET A 72 33.75 -19.98 3.29
N THR A 73 34.36 -20.90 4.02
CA THR A 73 33.98 -21.31 5.38
C THR A 73 34.98 -20.75 6.37
N VAL A 74 34.48 -20.05 7.39
CA VAL A 74 35.31 -19.48 8.47
C VAL A 74 34.89 -20.12 9.78
N LYS A 75 35.86 -20.73 10.46
CA LYS A 75 35.75 -21.20 11.84
C LYS A 75 36.55 -20.26 12.74
N ALA A 76 35.95 -19.79 13.82
CA ALA A 76 36.60 -18.88 14.76
C ALA A 76 36.76 -19.51 16.14
N GLU A 77 37.85 -19.19 16.81
CA GLU A 77 38.05 -19.55 18.22
C GLU A 77 36.97 -18.92 19.13
N ALA A 78 36.66 -19.60 20.24
CA ALA A 78 35.69 -19.13 21.21
C ALA A 78 36.14 -17.79 21.82
N GLY A 79 35.22 -16.82 21.88
CA GLY A 79 35.49 -15.50 22.46
C GLY A 79 36.28 -14.53 21.58
N LEU A 80 36.63 -14.91 20.34
CA LEU A 80 37.36 -14.03 19.42
C LEU A 80 36.53 -12.81 19.00
N LYS A 81 36.95 -11.60 19.42
CA LYS A 81 36.31 -10.31 19.11
C LYS A 81 37.22 -9.36 18.32
N LYS A 82 37.86 -9.84 17.25
CA LYS A 82 38.83 -9.07 16.46
C LYS A 82 38.33 -8.88 15.03
N SER A 83 38.63 -7.73 14.42
CA SER A 83 38.36 -7.50 12.99
C SER A 83 39.60 -7.83 12.17
N PHE A 84 39.40 -8.38 10.97
CA PHE A 84 40.48 -8.77 10.05
C PHE A 84 40.21 -8.21 8.66
N GLU A 85 41.24 -7.64 8.02
CA GLU A 85 41.26 -7.45 6.56
C GLU A 85 42.03 -8.62 5.96
N ILE A 86 41.42 -9.37 5.05
CA ILE A 86 42.07 -10.48 4.35
C ILE A 86 42.00 -10.29 2.84
N GLU A 87 43.04 -10.73 2.14
CA GLU A 87 43.04 -10.80 0.68
C GLU A 87 42.64 -12.21 0.22
N ILE A 88 41.61 -12.29 -0.59
CA ILE A 88 41.20 -13.50 -1.30
C ILE A 88 41.75 -13.42 -2.73
N GLN A 89 42.51 -14.43 -3.13
CA GLN A 89 43.04 -14.57 -4.47
C GLN A 89 42.28 -15.67 -5.21
N PHE A 90 41.70 -15.32 -6.36
CA PHE A 90 41.14 -16.25 -7.33
C PHE A 90 42.16 -16.48 -8.44
N ASN A 91 42.48 -17.76 -8.67
CA ASN A 91 43.38 -18.20 -9.73
C ASN A 91 42.60 -19.05 -10.72
N GLY A 92 42.26 -18.48 -11.87
CA GLY A 92 41.54 -19.13 -12.95
C GLY A 92 42.40 -19.34 -14.19
N VAL A 93 41.89 -20.12 -15.15
CA VAL A 93 42.59 -20.43 -16.40
C VAL A 93 42.62 -19.18 -17.29
N GLY A 94 43.75 -18.48 -17.31
CA GLY A 94 43.95 -17.25 -18.10
C GLY A 94 43.41 -15.97 -17.43
N HIS A 95 42.92 -16.06 -16.20
CA HIS A 95 42.44 -14.92 -15.42
C HIS A 95 42.72 -15.12 -13.94
N SER A 96 43.38 -14.15 -13.30
CA SER A 96 43.47 -14.07 -11.84
C SER A 96 42.84 -12.77 -11.37
N ALA A 97 42.22 -12.82 -10.19
CA ALA A 97 41.63 -11.66 -9.53
C ALA A 97 41.94 -11.72 -8.03
N SER A 98 42.05 -10.57 -7.38
CA SER A 98 42.09 -10.52 -5.91
C SER A 98 41.06 -9.54 -5.37
N SER A 99 40.61 -9.78 -4.15
CA SER A 99 39.65 -8.94 -3.45
C SER A 99 40.01 -8.87 -1.98
N LYS A 100 40.07 -7.64 -1.44
CA LYS A 100 40.26 -7.41 -0.01
C LYS A 100 38.89 -7.37 0.67
N ILE A 101 38.66 -8.29 1.59
CA ILE A 101 37.41 -8.40 2.34
C ILE A 101 37.65 -8.18 3.83
N GLN A 102 36.62 -7.71 4.51
CA GLN A 102 36.62 -7.48 5.95
C GLN A 102 35.88 -8.61 6.65
N LEU A 103 36.45 -9.14 7.72
CA LEU A 103 35.84 -10.10 8.64
C LEU A 103 35.66 -9.42 10.01
N ILE A 104 34.45 -9.51 10.57
CA ILE A 104 34.11 -8.96 11.89
C ILE A 104 33.45 -10.04 12.75
N SER A 105 33.52 -9.90 14.07
CA SER A 105 32.76 -10.76 14.98
C SER A 105 31.27 -10.49 14.82
N ALA A 106 30.47 -11.52 14.58
CA ALA A 106 29.02 -11.42 14.62
C ALA A 106 28.58 -10.99 16.02
N PRO A 107 27.63 -10.04 16.14
CA PRO A 107 27.01 -9.74 17.43
C PRO A 107 26.25 -10.95 17.99
N PRO A 108 26.01 -11.00 19.30
CA PRO A 108 25.15 -12.01 19.90
C PRO A 108 23.71 -11.87 19.40
N ASP A 109 22.94 -12.94 19.57
CA ASP A 109 21.53 -12.96 19.21
C ASP A 109 20.74 -12.02 20.09
N ARG A 110 19.79 -11.32 19.48
CA ARG A 110 18.98 -10.31 20.15
C ARG A 110 17.51 -10.49 19.86
N PRO A 111 16.64 -10.07 20.78
CA PRO A 111 15.19 -10.00 20.59
C PRO A 111 14.79 -8.85 19.66
N ILE A 112 15.49 -8.66 18.54
CA ILE A 112 15.27 -7.62 17.55
C ILE A 112 15.06 -8.26 16.18
N THR A 113 13.93 -7.94 15.57
CA THR A 113 13.60 -8.38 14.20
C THR A 113 13.31 -7.16 13.35
N TYR A 114 13.67 -7.21 12.08
CA TYR A 114 13.33 -6.14 11.13
C TYR A 114 12.11 -6.53 10.30
N LEU A 115 11.23 -5.56 10.03
CA LEU A 115 10.16 -5.70 9.04
C LEU A 115 10.56 -4.98 7.76
N SER A 116 10.78 -5.78 6.71
CA SER A 116 11.03 -5.35 5.34
C SER A 116 9.74 -4.95 4.65
N ASP A 117 9.69 -3.70 4.21
CA ASP A 117 8.91 -3.36 3.03
C ASP A 117 9.77 -3.78 1.83
N GLN A 118 9.52 -4.98 1.29
CA GLN A 118 10.45 -5.59 0.32
C GLN A 118 10.67 -4.66 -0.88
N LEU A 119 9.67 -3.84 -1.19
CA LEU A 119 9.76 -2.84 -2.22
C LEU A 119 10.84 -1.80 -1.93
N ASP A 120 10.78 -1.14 -0.78
CA ASP A 120 11.78 -0.13 -0.40
C ASP A 120 13.17 -0.74 -0.25
N ASP A 121 13.27 -1.98 0.23
CA ASP A 121 14.53 -2.71 0.32
C ASP A 121 15.16 -2.94 -1.05
N LEU A 122 14.37 -3.38 -2.04
CA LEU A 122 14.86 -3.55 -3.42
C LEU A 122 15.29 -2.22 -4.04
N ILE A 123 14.62 -1.10 -3.74
CA ILE A 123 15.08 0.24 -4.13
C ILE A 123 16.47 0.49 -3.56
N ARG A 124 16.70 0.22 -2.26
CA ARG A 124 18.00 0.45 -1.62
C ARG A 124 19.11 -0.46 -2.16
N ILE A 125 18.79 -1.72 -2.48
CA ILE A 125 19.75 -2.71 -2.95
C ILE A 125 20.21 -2.40 -4.39
N PHE A 126 19.26 -2.01 -5.26
CA PHE A 126 19.50 -1.93 -6.70
C PHE A 126 19.59 -0.51 -7.24
N ARG A 127 19.16 0.52 -6.52
CA ARG A 127 19.27 1.89 -7.02
C ARG A 127 20.57 2.54 -6.59
N ASP A 128 21.36 2.95 -7.58
CA ASP A 128 22.57 3.73 -7.33
C ASP A 128 22.21 5.17 -6.94
N SER A 129 22.52 5.57 -5.72
CA SER A 129 22.22 6.91 -5.22
C SER A 129 23.05 8.02 -5.88
N LYS A 130 24.22 7.69 -6.44
CA LYS A 130 25.12 8.66 -7.10
C LYS A 130 24.69 8.94 -8.54
N THR A 131 24.36 7.88 -9.28
CA THR A 131 23.98 8.00 -10.70
C THR A 131 22.47 8.12 -10.90
N GLY A 132 21.68 7.75 -9.89
CA GLY A 132 20.22 7.67 -9.97
C GLY A 132 19.68 6.46 -10.74
N GLN A 133 20.57 5.65 -11.32
CA GLN A 133 20.23 4.52 -12.20
C GLN A 133 20.06 3.21 -11.44
N TRP A 134 19.32 2.28 -12.06
CA TRP A 134 19.16 0.92 -11.58
C TRP A 134 20.38 0.06 -11.94
N ARG A 135 20.94 -0.61 -10.94
CA ARG A 135 21.96 -1.65 -11.10
C ARG A 135 21.30 -2.97 -11.51
N PRO A 136 22.03 -3.88 -12.17
CA PRO A 136 21.53 -5.22 -12.47
C PRO A 136 21.06 -5.97 -11.22
N VAL A 137 20.03 -6.80 -11.38
CA VAL A 137 19.55 -7.72 -10.35
C VAL A 137 20.47 -8.93 -10.32
N THR A 138 21.29 -9.04 -9.27
CA THR A 138 22.30 -10.09 -9.11
C THR A 138 22.22 -10.70 -7.71
N ARG A 139 22.64 -11.96 -7.58
CA ARG A 139 22.65 -12.67 -6.30
C ARG A 139 23.51 -11.99 -5.24
N ASP A 140 24.69 -11.52 -5.60
CA ASP A 140 25.64 -10.87 -4.68
C ASP A 140 25.09 -9.57 -4.06
N ALA A 141 24.11 -8.93 -4.69
CA ALA A 141 23.40 -7.80 -4.12
C ALA A 141 22.48 -8.22 -2.96
N PHE A 142 21.85 -9.40 -3.04
CA PHE A 142 21.10 -9.97 -1.93
C PHE A 142 22.03 -10.49 -0.83
N ASP A 143 23.14 -11.15 -1.19
CA ASP A 143 24.14 -11.62 -0.23
C ASP A 143 24.71 -10.44 0.58
N GLN A 144 24.93 -9.29 -0.06
CA GLN A 144 25.30 -8.04 0.61
C GLN A 144 24.24 -7.57 1.62
N TYR A 145 22.96 -7.63 1.26
CA TYR A 145 21.85 -7.23 2.12
C TYR A 145 21.74 -8.13 3.36
N PHE A 146 21.81 -9.46 3.20
CA PHE A 146 21.74 -10.39 4.33
C PHE A 146 23.00 -10.36 5.20
N ARG A 147 24.19 -10.07 4.64
CA ARG A 147 25.40 -9.79 5.46
C ARG A 147 25.23 -8.57 6.36
N ARG A 148 24.49 -7.53 5.95
CA ARG A 148 24.16 -6.39 6.85
C ARG A 148 23.34 -6.85 8.04
N LEU A 149 22.34 -7.71 7.82
CA LEU A 149 21.54 -8.28 8.90
C LEU A 149 22.39 -9.10 9.87
N GLN A 150 23.30 -9.94 9.34
CA GLN A 150 24.27 -10.68 10.16
C GLN A 150 25.15 -9.74 11.00
N GLY A 151 25.67 -8.66 10.41
CA GLY A 151 26.47 -7.64 11.11
C GLY A 151 25.69 -6.88 12.19
N HIS A 152 24.36 -6.87 12.10
CA HIS A 152 23.49 -6.27 13.10
C HIS A 152 23.06 -7.26 14.21
N GLY A 153 23.37 -8.55 14.06
CA GLY A 153 22.87 -9.61 14.93
C GLY A 153 21.38 -9.93 14.71
N VAL A 154 20.83 -9.56 13.55
CA VAL A 154 19.44 -9.86 13.17
C VAL A 154 19.41 -11.19 12.44
N ARG A 155 18.64 -12.15 12.96
CA ARG A 155 18.49 -13.50 12.38
C ARG A 155 17.18 -13.74 11.65
N ARG A 156 16.23 -12.81 11.76
CA ARG A 156 14.91 -12.92 11.13
C ARG A 156 14.53 -11.63 10.44
N LEU A 157 13.95 -11.79 9.26
CA LEU A 157 13.37 -10.69 8.50
C LEU A 157 11.89 -11.00 8.22
N ILE A 158 11.01 -10.11 8.69
CA ILE A 158 9.58 -10.16 8.34
C ILE A 158 9.40 -9.44 7.01
N VAL A 159 9.04 -10.16 5.96
CA VAL A 159 8.99 -9.65 4.58
C VAL A 159 7.55 -9.39 4.19
N TRP A 160 7.20 -8.13 3.91
CA TRP A 160 6.00 -7.83 3.15
C TRP A 160 6.32 -7.85 1.64
N PRO A 161 5.79 -8.81 0.87
CA PRO A 161 6.19 -9.01 -0.53
C PRO A 161 5.45 -8.10 -1.52
N SER A 162 4.80 -7.03 -1.07
CA SER A 162 3.79 -6.23 -1.79
C SER A 162 2.39 -6.85 -1.85
N ALA A 163 1.43 -6.07 -2.34
CA ALA A 163 0.04 -6.44 -2.62
C ALA A 163 -0.08 -7.60 -3.63
N PHE A 164 0.79 -7.60 -4.64
CA PHE A 164 1.02 -8.74 -5.52
C PHE A 164 2.44 -9.28 -5.26
N PRO A 165 2.57 -10.43 -4.58
CA PRO A 165 3.85 -10.99 -4.16
C PRO A 165 4.87 -11.20 -5.28
N LEU A 166 6.15 -10.97 -4.97
CA LEU A 166 7.25 -11.29 -5.88
C LEU A 166 7.54 -12.79 -5.94
N VAL A 167 7.37 -13.50 -4.82
CA VAL A 167 7.31 -14.96 -4.79
C VAL A 167 5.88 -15.36 -5.14
N ASN A 168 5.65 -15.80 -6.38
CA ASN A 168 4.34 -16.18 -6.87
C ASN A 168 4.37 -17.43 -7.74
N GLU A 169 3.22 -18.10 -7.81
CA GLU A 169 2.93 -19.21 -8.72
C GLU A 169 1.75 -18.80 -9.61
N PRO A 170 1.94 -18.70 -10.94
CA PRO A 170 0.89 -18.31 -11.90
C PRO A 170 -0.43 -19.06 -11.73
N GLU A 171 -0.35 -20.34 -11.37
CA GLU A 171 -1.48 -21.26 -11.20
C GLU A 171 -2.43 -20.80 -10.08
N ASN A 172 -1.94 -20.06 -9.09
CA ASN A 172 -2.75 -19.52 -8.00
C ASN A 172 -3.81 -18.52 -8.49
N TYR A 173 -3.60 -17.90 -9.65
CA TYR A 173 -4.43 -16.81 -10.17
C TYR A 173 -5.38 -17.25 -11.29
N GLY A 174 -5.19 -18.48 -11.80
CA GLY A 174 -5.86 -18.99 -12.99
C GLY A 174 -5.18 -18.54 -14.29
N ALA A 175 -5.18 -19.43 -15.29
CA ALA A 175 -4.46 -19.23 -16.54
C ALA A 175 -4.87 -17.96 -17.30
N GLU A 176 -6.17 -17.65 -17.34
CA GLU A 176 -6.69 -16.45 -18.01
C GLU A 176 -6.22 -15.16 -17.32
N SER A 177 -6.39 -15.05 -16.00
CA SER A 177 -5.98 -13.88 -15.22
C SER A 177 -4.47 -13.63 -15.32
N TRP A 178 -3.68 -14.71 -15.23
CA TRP A 178 -2.22 -14.62 -15.36
C TRP A 178 -1.80 -14.22 -16.76
N SER A 179 -2.34 -14.87 -17.80
CA SER A 179 -2.03 -14.54 -19.20
C SER A 179 -2.36 -13.09 -19.52
N LEU A 180 -3.50 -12.60 -19.00
CA LEU A 180 -3.88 -11.20 -19.13
C LEU A 180 -2.86 -10.27 -18.47
N PHE A 181 -2.48 -10.53 -17.21
CA PHE A 181 -1.44 -9.76 -16.53
C PHE A 181 -0.13 -9.75 -17.31
N GLU A 182 0.33 -10.90 -17.79
CA GLU A 182 1.58 -11.02 -18.53
C GLU A 182 1.57 -10.18 -19.82
N LYS A 183 0.52 -10.28 -20.63
CA LYS A 183 0.41 -9.50 -21.87
C LYS A 183 0.41 -7.99 -21.60
N GLN A 184 -0.33 -7.55 -20.59
CA GLN A 184 -0.40 -6.14 -20.20
C GLN A 184 0.94 -5.64 -19.62
N ALA A 185 1.62 -6.46 -18.80
CA ALA A 185 2.93 -6.16 -18.27
C ALA A 185 3.98 -6.05 -19.37
N ARG A 186 3.99 -6.98 -20.34
CA ARG A 186 4.90 -6.93 -21.51
C ARG A 186 4.67 -5.70 -22.37
N ALA A 187 3.42 -5.37 -22.68
CA ALA A 187 3.07 -4.14 -23.40
C ALA A 187 3.64 -2.88 -22.73
N PHE A 188 3.62 -2.82 -21.39
CA PHE A 188 4.26 -1.74 -20.65
C PHE A 188 5.79 -1.79 -20.73
N LEU A 189 6.39 -2.95 -20.48
CA LEU A 189 7.84 -3.11 -20.36
C LEU A 189 8.57 -2.91 -21.70
N ASP A 190 7.89 -3.24 -22.80
CA ASP A 190 8.48 -3.26 -24.14
C ASP A 190 8.17 -1.97 -24.93
N ASP A 191 7.35 -1.06 -24.39
CA ASP A 191 7.02 0.20 -25.08
C ASP A 191 8.23 1.15 -25.15
N LYS A 192 8.61 1.52 -26.38
CA LYS A 192 9.80 2.35 -26.62
C LYS A 192 9.61 3.79 -26.15
N GLU A 193 8.47 4.40 -26.45
CA GLU A 193 8.21 5.81 -26.11
C GLU A 193 8.19 6.01 -24.59
N LEU A 194 7.51 5.11 -23.88
CA LEU A 194 7.47 5.11 -22.42
C LEU A 194 8.87 4.85 -21.84
N ASN A 195 9.61 3.87 -22.35
CA ASN A 195 10.96 3.58 -21.87
C ASN A 195 11.92 4.77 -22.04
N GLU A 196 11.80 5.53 -23.13
CA GLU A 196 12.53 6.78 -23.30
C GLU A 196 12.16 7.81 -22.22
N VAL A 197 10.88 8.00 -21.91
CA VAL A 197 10.43 8.89 -20.83
C VAL A 197 10.94 8.43 -19.46
N LEU A 198 10.90 7.12 -19.21
CA LEU A 198 11.27 6.55 -17.92
C LEU A 198 12.78 6.58 -17.72
N TYR A 199 13.60 6.18 -18.68
CA TYR A 199 15.01 5.85 -18.45
C TYR A 199 16.02 6.83 -19.07
N SER A 200 15.60 7.82 -19.84
CA SER A 200 16.53 8.80 -20.46
C SER A 200 17.15 9.80 -19.48
N THR A 201 16.53 10.00 -18.31
CA THR A 201 17.01 10.97 -17.30
C THR A 201 17.48 10.26 -16.02
N PRO A 202 18.47 10.83 -15.30
CA PRO A 202 18.90 10.31 -13.98
C PRO A 202 17.83 10.43 -12.88
N SER A 203 16.78 11.23 -13.11
CA SER A 203 15.74 11.49 -12.11
C SER A 203 14.85 10.26 -11.89
N TYR A 204 14.52 9.98 -10.62
CA TYR A 204 13.58 8.92 -10.27
C TYR A 204 12.22 9.18 -10.92
N LYS A 205 11.70 8.20 -11.67
CA LYS A 205 10.30 8.22 -12.08
C LYS A 205 9.56 7.08 -11.39
N PRO A 206 8.43 7.34 -10.69
CA PRO A 206 7.66 6.30 -10.01
C PRO A 206 7.32 5.09 -10.89
N TYR A 207 7.10 5.26 -12.20
CA TYR A 207 6.81 4.13 -13.09
C TYR A 207 8.03 3.28 -13.50
N GLN A 208 9.27 3.78 -13.35
CA GLN A 208 10.47 2.92 -13.47
C GLN A 208 10.40 1.77 -12.46
N TRP A 209 9.92 2.08 -11.25
CA TRP A 209 9.77 1.14 -10.16
C TRP A 209 8.71 0.07 -10.45
N HIS A 210 7.56 0.45 -11.00
CA HIS A 210 6.53 -0.52 -11.43
C HIS A 210 7.01 -1.44 -12.55
N GLY A 211 7.77 -0.89 -13.49
CA GLY A 211 8.46 -1.71 -14.50
C GLY A 211 9.34 -2.76 -13.84
N MET A 212 10.10 -2.39 -12.81
CA MET A 212 10.92 -3.35 -12.09
C MET A 212 10.08 -4.43 -11.38
N LEU A 213 8.99 -4.06 -10.70
CA LEU A 213 8.08 -5.02 -10.06
C LEU A 213 7.48 -6.02 -11.04
N MET A 214 7.01 -5.55 -12.20
CA MET A 214 6.48 -6.44 -13.24
C MET A 214 7.56 -7.41 -13.73
N ARG A 215 8.81 -6.95 -13.90
CA ARG A 215 9.93 -7.85 -14.25
C ARG A 215 10.21 -8.90 -13.15
N PHE A 216 10.17 -8.52 -11.87
CA PHE A 216 10.33 -9.48 -10.76
C PHE A 216 9.24 -10.55 -10.78
N ARG A 217 7.99 -10.18 -11.06
CA ARG A 217 6.88 -11.14 -11.06
C ARG A 217 6.89 -12.05 -12.28
N LEU A 218 7.36 -11.56 -13.43
CA LEU A 218 7.54 -12.35 -14.65
C LEU A 218 8.79 -13.23 -14.62
N ASN A 219 9.72 -13.01 -13.67
CA ASN A 219 10.95 -13.79 -13.54
C ASN A 219 11.09 -14.45 -12.16
N ARG A 220 10.70 -15.73 -12.08
CA ARG A 220 10.75 -16.54 -10.85
C ARG A 220 12.16 -16.81 -10.32
N GLU A 221 13.21 -16.66 -11.13
CA GLU A 221 14.58 -16.87 -10.65
C GLU A 221 14.98 -15.79 -9.64
N TRP A 222 14.47 -14.56 -9.80
CA TRP A 222 14.83 -13.45 -8.93
C TRP A 222 14.33 -13.62 -7.50
N SER A 223 13.10 -14.11 -7.34
CA SER A 223 12.53 -14.38 -6.01
C SER A 223 13.19 -15.60 -5.35
N ARG A 224 13.57 -16.62 -6.12
CA ARG A 224 14.37 -17.75 -5.63
C ARG A 224 15.77 -17.31 -5.17
N MET A 225 16.44 -16.42 -5.91
CA MET A 225 17.74 -15.88 -5.52
C MET A 225 17.66 -15.14 -4.17
N TYR A 226 16.63 -14.33 -3.94
CA TYR A 226 16.42 -13.65 -2.66
C TYR A 226 16.24 -14.63 -1.50
N ALA A 227 15.35 -15.61 -1.65
CA ALA A 227 15.06 -16.61 -0.62
C ALA A 227 16.27 -17.52 -0.33
N GLN A 228 16.97 -17.97 -1.38
CA GLN A 228 18.18 -18.78 -1.24
C GLN A 228 19.31 -18.00 -0.58
N SER A 229 19.46 -16.71 -0.93
CA SER A 229 20.46 -15.85 -0.30
C SER A 229 20.19 -15.69 1.19
N ALA A 230 18.92 -15.52 1.62
CA ALA A 230 18.57 -15.51 3.03
C ALA A 230 18.95 -16.82 3.74
N ALA A 231 18.61 -17.97 3.13
CA ALA A 231 18.93 -19.29 3.66
C ALA A 231 20.44 -19.52 3.79
N ASP A 232 21.21 -19.17 2.76
CA ASP A 232 22.67 -19.30 2.74
C ASP A 232 23.36 -18.37 3.76
N HIS A 233 22.65 -17.38 4.30
CA HIS A 233 23.14 -16.47 5.35
C HIS A 233 22.50 -16.75 6.72
N ASP A 234 21.82 -17.89 6.90
CA ASP A 234 21.12 -18.26 8.15
C ASP A 234 20.13 -17.19 8.63
N ILE A 235 19.49 -16.48 7.68
CA ILE A 235 18.45 -15.49 7.97
C ILE A 235 17.09 -16.12 7.68
N ALA A 236 16.30 -16.36 8.73
CA ALA A 236 14.94 -16.85 8.59
C ALA A 236 14.00 -15.75 8.07
N LEU A 237 13.04 -16.14 7.24
CA LEU A 237 12.07 -15.24 6.64
C LEU A 237 10.67 -15.51 7.17
N THR A 238 9.96 -14.45 7.52
CA THR A 238 8.53 -14.52 7.86
C THR A 238 7.75 -13.85 6.75
N VAL A 239 6.70 -14.49 6.21
CA VAL A 239 5.80 -13.81 5.27
C VAL A 239 4.83 -12.90 6.02
N SER A 240 4.86 -11.61 5.72
CA SER A 240 3.89 -10.63 6.21
C SER A 240 2.77 -10.45 5.19
N TYR A 241 1.62 -11.08 5.46
CA TYR A 241 0.43 -10.95 4.63
C TYR A 241 -0.44 -9.78 5.11
N ARG A 242 -0.77 -8.85 4.21
CA ARG A 242 -1.61 -7.68 4.49
C ARG A 242 -3.00 -7.88 3.90
N PRO A 243 -4.05 -8.10 4.72
CA PRO A 243 -5.35 -8.50 4.23
C PRO A 243 -6.11 -7.39 3.46
N PHE A 244 -5.73 -6.12 3.64
CA PHE A 244 -6.46 -4.96 3.11
C PHE A 244 -5.59 -4.02 2.28
N GLU A 245 -4.66 -4.61 1.53
CA GLU A 245 -3.76 -3.90 0.63
C GLU A 245 -3.45 -4.78 -0.59
N HIS A 246 -4.40 -4.86 -1.54
CA HIS A 246 -4.32 -5.78 -2.68
C HIS A 246 -4.15 -5.11 -4.04
N ALA A 247 -4.15 -3.77 -4.12
CA ALA A 247 -4.10 -3.09 -5.42
C ALA A 247 -3.31 -1.77 -5.47
N LEU A 248 -3.09 -1.08 -4.35
CA LEU A 248 -2.41 0.23 -4.31
C LEU A 248 -3.06 1.27 -5.26
N MET A 249 -4.39 1.27 -5.35
CA MET A 249 -5.18 2.08 -6.30
C MET A 249 -4.98 3.60 -6.15
N LYS A 250 -4.52 4.06 -4.99
CA LYS A 250 -4.17 5.47 -4.76
C LYS A 250 -3.08 5.98 -5.72
N TYR A 251 -2.28 5.07 -6.27
CA TYR A 251 -1.07 5.42 -6.99
C TYR A 251 -1.03 4.92 -8.44
N TYR A 252 -1.49 3.71 -8.75
CA TYR A 252 -1.12 3.05 -10.02
C TYR A 252 -2.31 2.43 -10.76
N VAL A 253 -3.09 3.26 -11.45
CA VAL A 253 -4.29 2.85 -12.19
C VAL A 253 -4.13 3.20 -13.67
N ILE A 254 -4.13 2.21 -14.55
CA ILE A 254 -3.99 2.38 -16.01
C ILE A 254 -5.28 1.95 -16.71
N PRO A 255 -6.13 2.88 -17.19
CA PRO A 255 -7.29 2.53 -17.99
C PRO A 255 -6.92 1.79 -19.27
N VAL A 256 -7.72 0.77 -19.59
CA VAL A 256 -7.56 -0.09 -20.76
C VAL A 256 -8.75 0.10 -21.68
N PHE A 257 -8.48 0.34 -22.96
CA PHE A 257 -9.50 0.52 -23.99
C PHE A 257 -9.30 -0.49 -25.11
N ASP A 258 -10.36 -0.91 -25.79
CA ASP A 258 -10.20 -1.65 -27.04
C ASP A 258 -9.89 -0.72 -28.23
N HIS A 259 -9.75 -1.33 -29.40
CA HIS A 259 -9.45 -0.64 -30.65
C HIS A 259 -10.55 0.34 -31.12
N GLU A 260 -11.77 0.24 -30.59
CA GLU A 260 -12.91 1.15 -30.83
C GLU A 260 -12.98 2.29 -29.80
N GLY A 261 -12.10 2.25 -28.79
CA GLY A 261 -12.10 3.20 -27.67
C GLY A 261 -13.07 2.85 -26.55
N ARG A 262 -13.68 1.65 -26.54
CA ARG A 262 -14.55 1.22 -25.45
C ARG A 262 -13.69 0.88 -24.24
N PHE A 263 -14.08 1.40 -23.08
CA PHE A 263 -13.42 1.06 -21.82
C PHE A 263 -13.67 -0.41 -21.49
N LEU A 264 -12.59 -1.12 -21.18
CA LEU A 264 -12.62 -2.52 -20.81
C LEU A 264 -12.53 -2.67 -19.29
N TRP A 265 -11.39 -2.27 -18.71
CA TRP A 265 -11.11 -2.32 -17.27
C TRP A 265 -9.95 -1.37 -16.92
N ASN A 266 -9.58 -1.32 -15.64
CA ASN A 266 -8.34 -0.69 -15.20
C ASN A 266 -7.28 -1.77 -15.00
N PHE A 267 -6.12 -1.66 -15.64
CA PHE A 267 -4.94 -2.45 -15.30
C PHE A 267 -4.27 -1.85 -14.06
N LEU A 268 -4.06 -2.69 -13.05
CA LEU A 268 -3.44 -2.35 -11.77
C LEU A 268 -2.11 -3.13 -11.66
N PRO A 269 -0.96 -2.54 -12.02
CA PRO A 269 0.31 -3.25 -12.05
C PRO A 269 0.74 -3.82 -10.70
N GLY A 270 0.26 -3.24 -9.61
CA GLY A 270 0.54 -3.69 -8.24
C GLY A 270 -0.46 -4.70 -7.70
N ALA A 271 -1.56 -4.99 -8.41
CA ALA A 271 -2.61 -5.85 -7.92
C ALA A 271 -2.41 -7.31 -8.30
N ASN A 272 -2.85 -8.21 -7.43
CA ASN A 272 -2.96 -9.63 -7.74
C ASN A 272 -3.81 -9.83 -9.03
N PRO A 273 -3.42 -10.70 -9.98
CA PRO A 273 -4.15 -10.85 -11.24
C PRO A 273 -5.63 -11.22 -11.10
N LEU A 274 -5.99 -12.06 -10.12
CA LEU A 274 -7.39 -12.43 -9.85
C LEU A 274 -8.18 -11.24 -9.27
N VAL A 275 -7.56 -10.46 -8.39
CA VAL A 275 -8.17 -9.25 -7.80
C VAL A 275 -8.41 -8.19 -8.88
N ASN A 276 -7.49 -8.07 -9.84
CA ASN A 276 -7.57 -7.12 -10.94
C ASN A 276 -8.67 -7.50 -11.94
N SER A 277 -8.76 -8.79 -12.31
CA SER A 277 -9.67 -9.28 -13.35
C SER A 277 -11.06 -9.71 -12.85
N ASN A 278 -11.17 -10.17 -11.61
CA ASN A 278 -12.40 -10.73 -11.03
C ASN A 278 -12.66 -10.21 -9.59
N PRO A 279 -12.66 -8.87 -9.36
CA PRO A 279 -12.83 -8.32 -8.02
C PRO A 279 -14.15 -8.73 -7.38
N GLU A 280 -15.22 -8.97 -8.15
CA GLU A 280 -16.52 -9.41 -7.66
C GLU A 280 -16.50 -10.76 -6.94
N LYS A 281 -15.45 -11.58 -7.14
CA LYS A 281 -15.29 -12.87 -6.45
C LYS A 281 -14.68 -12.73 -5.06
N VAL A 282 -13.85 -11.71 -4.85
CA VAL A 282 -12.94 -11.64 -3.69
C VAL A 282 -12.98 -10.33 -2.90
N ALA A 283 -13.41 -9.23 -3.52
CA ALA A 283 -13.34 -7.90 -2.94
C ALA A 283 -14.56 -7.51 -2.11
N PHE A 284 -14.42 -6.44 -1.34
CA PHE A 284 -15.54 -5.71 -0.76
C PHE A 284 -16.47 -5.17 -1.84
N ALA A 285 -17.76 -5.19 -1.53
CA ALA A 285 -18.81 -4.62 -2.35
C ALA A 285 -19.07 -3.17 -1.96
N HIS A 286 -19.39 -2.33 -2.93
CA HIS A 286 -19.98 -1.02 -2.64
C HIS A 286 -21.36 -1.21 -1.98
N TYR A 287 -21.75 -0.34 -1.05
CA TYR A 287 -23.07 -0.44 -0.39
C TYR A 287 -24.24 -0.56 -1.38
N ARG A 288 -24.14 0.03 -2.59
CA ARG A 288 -25.17 -0.05 -3.63
C ARG A 288 -25.38 -1.48 -4.12
N GLN A 289 -24.31 -2.25 -4.25
CA GLN A 289 -24.38 -3.66 -4.61
C GLN A 289 -24.96 -4.51 -3.48
N ILE A 290 -24.68 -4.12 -2.24
CA ILE A 290 -25.29 -4.75 -1.05
C ILE A 290 -26.80 -4.49 -1.03
N LEU A 291 -27.24 -3.24 -1.22
CA LEU A 291 -28.66 -2.88 -1.27
C LEU A 291 -29.41 -3.59 -2.41
N LYS A 292 -28.84 -3.62 -3.62
CA LYS A 292 -29.40 -4.38 -4.75
C LYS A 292 -29.56 -5.87 -4.45
N ALA A 293 -28.54 -6.48 -3.85
CA ALA A 293 -28.61 -7.88 -3.44
C ALA A 293 -29.68 -8.16 -2.37
N THR A 294 -30.18 -7.12 -1.69
CA THR A 294 -31.29 -7.21 -0.73
C THR A 294 -32.63 -6.74 -1.29
N GLY A 295 -32.73 -6.50 -2.61
CA GLY A 295 -33.96 -6.06 -3.27
C GLY A 295 -34.31 -4.57 -3.08
N LYS A 296 -33.32 -3.74 -2.71
CA LYS A 296 -33.47 -2.28 -2.53
C LYS A 296 -32.83 -1.50 -3.68
N ASP A 297 -33.07 -1.93 -4.91
CA ASP A 297 -32.49 -1.39 -6.13
C ASP A 297 -32.77 0.11 -6.33
N ASP A 298 -33.98 0.56 -5.99
CA ASP A 298 -34.38 1.96 -6.16
C ASP A 298 -33.60 2.91 -5.24
N HIS A 299 -33.18 2.44 -4.06
CA HIS A 299 -32.29 3.19 -3.17
C HIS A 299 -30.82 3.19 -3.61
N ALA A 300 -30.44 2.26 -4.49
CA ALA A 300 -29.08 2.13 -5.02
C ALA A 300 -28.91 2.79 -6.40
N THR A 301 -30.01 3.12 -7.08
CA THR A 301 -30.00 3.63 -8.45
C THR A 301 -30.13 5.14 -8.43
N LEU A 302 -29.25 5.85 -9.15
CA LEU A 302 -29.29 7.31 -9.24
C LEU A 302 -30.61 7.78 -9.87
N GLY A 303 -31.31 8.71 -9.20
CA GLY A 303 -32.50 9.37 -9.73
C GLY A 303 -32.30 10.87 -10.00
N SER A 304 -31.53 11.56 -9.16
CA SER A 304 -31.25 13.00 -9.33
C SER A 304 -29.91 13.45 -8.77
N ILE A 305 -29.41 14.57 -9.30
CA ILE A 305 -28.21 15.26 -8.84
C ILE A 305 -28.57 16.74 -8.63
N THR A 306 -28.20 17.29 -7.48
CA THR A 306 -28.27 18.72 -7.21
C THR A 306 -26.85 19.28 -7.09
N LEU A 307 -26.52 20.24 -7.95
CA LEU A 307 -25.37 21.13 -7.76
C LEU A 307 -25.83 22.24 -6.80
N ALA A 308 -25.52 22.10 -5.52
CA ALA A 308 -26.07 22.97 -4.48
C ALA A 308 -25.47 24.38 -4.55
N ALA A 309 -26.24 25.36 -4.10
CA ALA A 309 -25.80 26.73 -3.99
C ALA A 309 -24.78 26.93 -2.85
N VAL A 310 -23.98 27.98 -2.98
CA VAL A 310 -23.24 28.64 -1.89
C VAL A 310 -23.77 30.07 -1.72
N PRO A 311 -23.50 30.78 -0.60
CA PRO A 311 -24.07 32.12 -0.36
C PRO A 311 -23.86 33.13 -1.50
N GLU A 312 -22.79 33.00 -2.28
CA GLU A 312 -22.49 33.87 -3.42
C GLU A 312 -23.26 33.50 -4.71
N SER A 313 -24.02 32.39 -4.69
CA SER A 313 -24.85 31.95 -5.80
C SER A 313 -26.05 32.88 -5.95
N LYS A 314 -26.53 33.00 -7.18
CA LYS A 314 -27.71 33.81 -7.52
C LYS A 314 -28.66 32.94 -8.35
N PRO A 315 -29.98 33.14 -8.24
CA PRO A 315 -30.94 32.50 -9.13
C PRO A 315 -30.63 32.84 -10.59
N ARG A 316 -30.92 31.89 -11.49
CA ARG A 316 -30.59 32.00 -12.92
C ARG A 316 -31.69 31.43 -13.79
N SER A 317 -31.86 32.03 -14.97
CA SER A 317 -32.72 31.48 -16.01
C SER A 317 -31.93 30.45 -16.83
N ILE A 318 -31.79 29.25 -16.28
CA ILE A 318 -31.16 28.12 -16.98
C ILE A 318 -32.19 27.06 -17.33
N THR A 319 -31.97 26.40 -18.46
CA THR A 319 -32.80 25.32 -18.98
C THR A 319 -31.92 24.10 -19.23
N SER A 320 -32.55 22.96 -19.57
CA SER A 320 -31.82 21.75 -19.95
C SER A 320 -30.87 21.95 -21.14
N LYS A 321 -31.07 22.99 -21.96
CA LYS A 321 -30.18 23.31 -23.09
C LYS A 321 -28.82 23.90 -22.68
N ASN A 322 -28.72 24.43 -21.46
CA ASN A 322 -27.48 25.03 -20.95
C ASN A 322 -26.46 23.98 -20.50
N LEU A 323 -26.88 22.72 -20.33
CA LEU A 323 -26.06 21.63 -19.83
C LEU A 323 -26.19 20.40 -20.73
N ARG A 324 -25.10 19.65 -20.86
CA ARG A 324 -25.11 18.29 -21.41
C ARG A 324 -24.60 17.34 -20.34
N VAL A 325 -25.33 16.24 -20.14
CA VAL A 325 -25.05 15.26 -19.09
C VAL A 325 -24.69 13.95 -19.76
N PHE A 326 -23.54 13.38 -19.39
CA PHE A 326 -23.05 12.13 -19.94
C PHE A 326 -22.83 11.10 -18.84
N ALA A 327 -23.15 9.85 -19.12
CA ALA A 327 -22.63 8.73 -18.36
C ALA A 327 -21.33 8.22 -19.01
N ALA A 328 -20.33 7.91 -18.20
CA ALA A 328 -19.04 7.38 -18.68
C ALA A 328 -18.53 6.23 -17.81
N LYS A 329 -17.78 5.31 -18.43
CA LYS A 329 -17.09 4.22 -17.74
C LYS A 329 -15.70 4.61 -17.23
N ALA A 330 -15.05 5.57 -17.88
CA ALA A 330 -13.75 6.12 -17.49
C ALA A 330 -13.88 7.63 -17.16
N PRO A 331 -13.06 8.17 -16.25
CA PRO A 331 -13.03 9.60 -15.96
C PRO A 331 -12.37 10.36 -17.13
N PRO A 332 -12.44 11.71 -17.17
CA PRO A 332 -11.62 12.47 -18.09
C PRO A 332 -10.12 12.23 -17.86
N ILE A 333 -9.38 11.96 -18.94
CA ILE A 333 -7.94 11.66 -18.94
C ILE A 333 -7.19 12.79 -19.63
N ALA A 334 -6.02 13.16 -19.13
CA ALA A 334 -5.16 14.14 -19.78
C ALA A 334 -4.60 13.59 -21.11
N ARG A 335 -4.67 14.37 -22.18
CA ARG A 335 -4.28 13.96 -23.56
C ARG A 335 -2.82 13.52 -23.66
N SER A 336 -1.94 14.08 -22.85
CA SER A 336 -0.51 13.75 -22.83
C SER A 336 -0.16 12.51 -22.00
N ALA A 337 -1.10 11.95 -21.22
CA ALA A 337 -0.85 10.76 -20.41
C ALA A 337 -0.79 9.49 -21.29
N PHE A 338 -0.09 8.46 -20.82
CA PHE A 338 -0.15 7.14 -21.43
C PHE A 338 -1.28 6.31 -20.83
N VAL A 339 -1.92 5.51 -21.67
CA VAL A 339 -2.97 4.54 -21.37
C VAL A 339 -2.68 3.24 -22.12
N MET A 340 -3.44 2.19 -21.83
CA MET A 340 -3.34 0.93 -22.55
C MET A 340 -4.45 0.78 -23.59
N SER A 341 -4.11 0.27 -24.77
CA SER A 341 -5.05 -0.03 -25.85
C SER A 341 -4.91 -1.47 -26.30
N GLN A 342 -6.01 -2.20 -26.37
CA GLN A 342 -6.07 -3.56 -26.89
C GLN A 342 -6.34 -3.53 -28.41
N ARG A 343 -5.48 -4.18 -29.17
CA ARG A 343 -5.63 -4.41 -30.62
C ARG A 343 -6.77 -5.41 -30.89
N LYS A 344 -7.18 -5.52 -32.16
CA LYS A 344 -8.24 -6.47 -32.58
C LYS A 344 -7.88 -7.92 -32.25
N GLU A 345 -6.60 -8.25 -32.31
CA GLU A 345 -6.05 -9.59 -32.08
C GLU A 345 -5.87 -9.93 -30.59
N GLY A 346 -6.25 -9.02 -29.68
CA GLY A 346 -6.18 -9.22 -28.23
C GLY A 346 -4.85 -8.81 -27.58
N GLU A 347 -3.86 -8.39 -28.38
CA GLU A 347 -2.59 -7.84 -27.91
C GLU A 347 -2.73 -6.40 -27.38
N PHE A 348 -1.83 -5.98 -26.51
CA PHE A 348 -1.89 -4.66 -25.87
C PHE A 348 -0.74 -3.75 -26.29
N ASP A 349 -1.05 -2.46 -26.43
CA ASP A 349 -0.09 -1.38 -26.62
C ASP A 349 -0.21 -0.35 -25.50
N VAL A 350 0.90 0.34 -25.22
CA VAL A 350 0.88 1.60 -24.49
C VAL A 350 0.84 2.75 -25.50
N VAL A 351 -0.13 3.66 -25.35
CA VAL A 351 -0.31 4.80 -26.26
C VAL A 351 -0.57 6.08 -25.48
N ARG A 352 -0.20 7.22 -26.06
CA ARG A 352 -0.69 8.53 -25.58
C ARG A 352 -2.21 8.58 -25.73
N PHE A 353 -2.90 8.98 -24.66
CA PHE A 353 -4.37 9.07 -24.66
C PHE A 353 -4.89 9.97 -25.79
N GLY A 354 -4.19 11.07 -26.10
CA GLY A 354 -4.54 11.97 -27.20
C GLY A 354 -4.70 11.29 -28.57
N LYS A 355 -4.03 10.16 -28.82
CA LYS A 355 -4.16 9.37 -30.07
C LYS A 355 -5.48 8.60 -30.17
N ILE A 356 -6.14 8.35 -29.03
CA ILE A 356 -7.40 7.58 -28.96
C ILE A 356 -8.55 8.38 -28.32
N ALA A 357 -8.28 9.59 -27.84
CA ALA A 357 -9.20 10.40 -27.06
C ALA A 357 -10.55 10.56 -27.75
N ASP A 358 -10.59 10.93 -29.02
CA ASP A 358 -11.85 11.20 -29.71
C ASP A 358 -12.73 9.94 -29.83
N ARG A 359 -12.12 8.77 -30.08
CA ARG A 359 -12.81 7.47 -30.07
C ARG A 359 -13.36 7.14 -28.68
N VAL A 360 -12.55 7.31 -27.64
CA VAL A 360 -12.95 7.03 -26.25
C VAL A 360 -14.05 7.99 -25.78
N GLU A 361 -13.92 9.27 -26.08
CA GLU A 361 -14.89 10.30 -25.70
C GLU A 361 -16.22 10.14 -26.44
N ALA A 362 -16.22 9.60 -27.66
CA ALA A 362 -17.42 9.23 -28.40
C ALA A 362 -18.19 8.05 -27.77
N GLN A 363 -17.55 7.23 -26.93
CA GLN A 363 -18.22 6.14 -26.20
C GLN A 363 -19.01 6.63 -24.98
N ARG A 364 -18.97 7.93 -24.65
CA ARG A 364 -19.79 8.48 -23.56
C ARG A 364 -21.26 8.49 -23.98
N VAL A 365 -22.13 8.05 -23.08
CA VAL A 365 -23.57 8.01 -23.32
C VAL A 365 -24.18 9.33 -22.87
N GLU A 366 -24.64 10.16 -23.81
CA GLU A 366 -25.40 11.35 -23.46
C GLU A 366 -26.76 10.96 -22.88
N LEU A 367 -27.04 11.42 -21.66
CA LEU A 367 -28.32 11.18 -21.00
C LEU A 367 -29.36 12.16 -21.54
N LYS A 368 -30.49 11.63 -21.97
CA LYS A 368 -31.64 12.37 -22.49
C LYS A 368 -32.86 12.16 -21.58
N GLY A 369 -33.87 13.03 -21.72
CA GLY A 369 -35.12 12.91 -20.99
C GLY A 369 -35.06 13.29 -19.49
N TRP A 370 -33.95 13.85 -19.04
CA TRP A 370 -33.85 14.47 -17.71
C TRP A 370 -34.41 15.88 -17.73
N SER A 371 -34.84 16.38 -16.57
CA SER A 371 -35.33 17.74 -16.39
C SER A 371 -34.38 18.57 -15.54
N LEU A 372 -34.40 19.88 -15.76
CA LEU A 372 -33.63 20.86 -15.00
C LEU A 372 -34.59 21.76 -14.22
N SER A 373 -34.35 21.93 -12.91
CA SER A 373 -34.89 23.05 -12.14
C SER A 373 -33.74 23.89 -11.59
N ALA A 374 -33.87 25.20 -11.68
CA ALA A 374 -33.03 26.15 -10.97
C ALA A 374 -33.82 26.67 -9.77
N GLU A 375 -33.28 26.49 -8.58
CA GLU A 375 -33.91 26.93 -7.34
C GLU A 375 -33.58 28.41 -7.09
N ASP A 376 -34.38 29.07 -6.24
CA ASP A 376 -34.26 30.51 -5.95
C ASP A 376 -32.92 30.87 -5.28
N ASP A 377 -32.27 29.91 -4.61
CA ASP A 377 -30.94 30.07 -4.02
C ASP A 377 -29.80 29.93 -5.06
N GLY A 378 -30.13 29.58 -6.30
CA GLY A 378 -29.18 29.32 -7.38
C GLY A 378 -28.70 27.87 -7.49
N ALA A 379 -29.27 26.94 -6.71
CA ALA A 379 -29.00 25.51 -6.85
C ALA A 379 -29.59 24.99 -8.18
N ILE A 380 -28.93 23.97 -8.74
CA ILE A 380 -29.33 23.38 -10.02
C ILE A 380 -29.61 21.91 -9.80
N LYS A 381 -30.87 21.50 -9.99
CA LYS A 381 -31.30 20.11 -9.84
C LYS A 381 -31.54 19.48 -11.20
N LEU A 382 -30.89 18.35 -11.42
CA LEU A 382 -31.03 17.47 -12.58
C LEU A 382 -31.82 16.24 -12.14
N SER A 383 -33.05 16.08 -12.63
CA SER A 383 -33.96 15.00 -12.20
C SER A 383 -34.27 14.03 -13.35
N GLY A 384 -34.64 12.79 -13.00
CA GLY A 384 -34.96 11.76 -14.00
C GLY A 384 -33.71 11.21 -14.70
N LEU A 385 -32.55 11.27 -14.04
CA LEU A 385 -31.29 10.77 -14.60
C LEU A 385 -31.32 9.23 -14.68
N ARG A 386 -31.14 8.69 -15.87
CA ARG A 386 -31.05 7.23 -16.10
C ARG A 386 -29.62 6.84 -16.42
N ARG A 387 -28.82 6.57 -15.39
CA ARG A 387 -27.43 6.13 -15.56
C ARG A 387 -27.41 4.67 -16.02
N PRO A 388 -26.83 4.33 -17.19
CA PRO A 388 -26.76 2.95 -17.65
C PRO A 388 -25.91 2.08 -16.73
N ALA A 389 -26.18 0.77 -16.72
CA ALA A 389 -25.40 -0.19 -15.95
C ALA A 389 -23.90 -0.13 -16.33
N GLY A 390 -23.03 -0.35 -15.34
CA GLY A 390 -21.57 -0.33 -15.52
C GLY A 390 -20.95 1.05 -15.76
N HIS A 391 -21.73 2.15 -15.79
CA HIS A 391 -21.18 3.50 -15.93
C HIS A 391 -20.92 4.11 -14.55
N ARG A 392 -19.63 4.20 -14.18
CA ARG A 392 -19.18 4.71 -12.88
C ARG A 392 -19.38 6.22 -12.73
N TYR A 393 -19.25 6.99 -13.81
CA TYR A 393 -19.17 8.46 -13.75
C TYR A 393 -20.39 9.12 -14.40
N ILE A 394 -20.78 10.26 -13.83
CA ILE A 394 -21.60 11.27 -14.52
C ILE A 394 -20.71 12.49 -14.80
N ILE A 395 -20.76 12.99 -16.03
CA ILE A 395 -20.00 14.14 -16.50
C ILE A 395 -20.99 15.22 -16.94
N VAL A 396 -20.92 16.40 -16.32
CA VAL A 396 -21.74 17.55 -16.69
C VAL A 396 -20.87 18.57 -17.42
N ARG A 397 -21.29 18.95 -18.63
CA ARG A 397 -20.62 19.92 -19.51
C ARG A 397 -21.57 21.06 -19.86
N ARG A 398 -21.02 22.17 -20.34
CA ARG A 398 -21.80 23.25 -20.95
C ARG A 398 -22.49 22.77 -22.22
N GLY A 399 -23.74 23.18 -22.42
CA GLY A 399 -24.49 22.99 -23.66
C GLY A 399 -24.22 24.05 -24.71
N GLU A 400 -24.62 23.79 -25.96
CA GLU A 400 -24.24 24.58 -27.14
C GLU A 400 -24.99 25.93 -27.24
N GLU A 401 -26.19 26.05 -26.68
CA GLU A 401 -27.03 27.27 -26.76
C GLU A 401 -26.84 28.26 -25.58
N SER A 402 -25.79 28.11 -24.77
CA SER A 402 -25.60 28.95 -23.57
C SER A 402 -24.97 30.31 -23.92
N ASN A 403 -25.78 31.37 -24.08
CA ASN A 403 -25.25 32.75 -24.11
C ASN A 403 -24.86 33.26 -22.71
N GLU A 404 -25.45 32.74 -21.64
CA GLU A 404 -25.03 33.03 -20.26
C GLU A 404 -23.83 32.18 -19.83
N GLN A 405 -22.80 32.81 -19.25
CA GLN A 405 -21.71 32.10 -18.57
C GLN A 405 -22.24 31.43 -17.31
N LEU A 406 -22.66 30.17 -17.42
CA LEU A 406 -23.00 29.35 -16.26
C LEU A 406 -21.79 29.26 -15.32
N ALA A 407 -21.88 29.84 -14.12
CA ALA A 407 -20.82 29.80 -13.11
C ALA A 407 -21.19 28.94 -11.91
N LEU A 408 -20.46 27.86 -11.64
CA LEU A 408 -20.77 26.96 -10.53
C LEU A 408 -19.89 27.27 -9.31
N PRO A 409 -20.32 26.90 -8.09
CA PRO A 409 -19.50 27.06 -6.90
C PRO A 409 -18.17 26.31 -7.01
N VAL A 410 -17.07 26.98 -6.72
CA VAL A 410 -15.72 26.40 -6.68
C VAL A 410 -15.64 25.24 -5.70
N GLU A 411 -16.39 25.31 -4.59
CA GLU A 411 -16.47 24.27 -3.58
C GLU A 411 -17.20 23.01 -4.05
N LEU A 412 -18.01 23.13 -5.11
CA LEU A 412 -18.75 22.07 -5.79
C LEU A 412 -19.53 21.14 -4.83
N PRO A 413 -20.45 21.68 -4.01
CA PRO A 413 -21.31 20.83 -3.20
C PRO A 413 -22.31 20.10 -4.11
N VAL A 414 -22.23 18.76 -4.11
CA VAL A 414 -23.08 17.89 -4.92
C VAL A 414 -23.88 16.99 -4.01
N VAL A 415 -25.21 16.97 -4.20
CA VAL A 415 -26.11 16.03 -3.53
C VAL A 415 -26.66 15.08 -4.59
N ALA A 416 -26.41 13.78 -4.43
CA ALA A 416 -26.98 12.75 -5.28
C ALA A 416 -28.07 12.00 -4.52
N ARG A 417 -29.23 11.81 -5.15
CA ARG A 417 -30.36 11.04 -4.61
C ARG A 417 -30.70 9.88 -5.51
N SER A 418 -31.16 8.82 -4.88
CA SER A 418 -31.61 7.60 -5.52
C SER A 418 -32.95 7.81 -6.22
N VAL A 419 -33.46 6.78 -6.90
CA VAL A 419 -34.82 6.77 -7.46
C VAL A 419 -35.86 6.78 -6.35
N ALA A 420 -35.60 6.09 -5.23
CA ALA A 420 -36.48 6.06 -4.07
C ALA A 420 -36.57 7.41 -3.33
N GLY A 421 -35.50 8.20 -3.37
CA GLY A 421 -35.41 9.52 -2.72
C GLY A 421 -34.23 9.65 -1.76
N SER A 422 -33.78 8.53 -1.19
CA SER A 422 -32.62 8.47 -0.29
C SER A 422 -31.34 9.03 -0.92
N ARG A 423 -30.53 9.73 -0.12
CA ARG A 423 -29.21 10.18 -0.55
C ARG A 423 -28.28 9.00 -0.81
N ILE A 424 -27.45 9.14 -1.84
CA ILE A 424 -26.36 8.23 -2.16
C ILE A 424 -25.04 8.99 -2.08
N GLY A 425 -24.77 9.57 -0.90
CA GLY A 425 -23.81 10.66 -0.72
C GLY A 425 -22.34 10.27 -0.58
N ARG A 426 -22.00 8.97 -0.40
CA ARG A 426 -20.59 8.51 -0.44
C ARG A 426 -20.05 8.47 -1.87
N ILE A 427 -19.93 9.64 -2.49
CA ILE A 427 -19.45 9.91 -3.85
C ILE A 427 -18.30 10.91 -3.82
N ASN A 428 -17.58 11.00 -4.93
CA ASN A 428 -16.63 12.06 -5.18
C ASN A 428 -17.15 13.01 -6.26
N ALA A 429 -16.94 14.31 -6.08
CA ALA A 429 -17.22 15.33 -7.09
C ALA A 429 -16.02 16.25 -7.26
N HIS A 430 -15.65 16.55 -8.51
CA HIS A 430 -14.53 17.44 -8.80
C HIS A 430 -14.65 18.13 -10.16
N TRP A 431 -13.78 19.12 -10.35
CA TRP A 431 -13.61 19.82 -11.62
C TRP A 431 -12.55 19.14 -12.46
N ALA A 432 -12.88 18.77 -13.70
CA ALA A 432 -11.89 18.43 -14.73
C ALA A 432 -11.74 19.62 -15.67
N LEU A 433 -10.71 20.43 -15.43
CA LEU A 433 -10.47 21.65 -16.19
C LEU A 433 -10.13 21.35 -17.65
N ALA A 434 -10.46 22.26 -18.56
CA ALA A 434 -10.14 22.11 -19.98
C ALA A 434 -8.63 21.84 -20.18
N ASP A 435 -8.31 20.79 -20.94
CA ASP A 435 -6.94 20.33 -21.19
C ASP A 435 -6.24 21.21 -22.24
N THR A 436 -6.16 22.51 -21.95
CA THR A 436 -5.57 23.54 -22.83
C THR A 436 -4.14 23.91 -22.42
N ILE A 437 -3.79 23.71 -21.15
CA ILE A 437 -2.46 23.92 -20.59
C ILE A 437 -2.10 22.80 -19.60
N ASP A 438 -0.80 22.56 -19.43
CA ASP A 438 -0.27 21.49 -18.58
C ASP A 438 -0.78 21.52 -17.13
N GLU A 439 -0.93 22.72 -16.56
CA GLU A 439 -1.40 22.85 -15.18
C GLU A 439 -2.87 22.42 -15.06
N ASN A 440 -3.73 22.82 -16.01
CA ASN A 440 -5.14 22.41 -16.01
C ASN A 440 -5.29 20.91 -16.16
N ALA A 441 -4.44 20.29 -17.00
CA ALA A 441 -4.40 18.84 -17.18
C ALA A 441 -4.24 18.10 -15.84
N THR A 442 -3.65 18.72 -14.81
CA THR A 442 -3.49 18.12 -13.47
C THR A 442 -4.78 17.85 -12.71
N SER A 443 -5.91 18.39 -13.17
CA SER A 443 -7.25 18.07 -12.65
C SER A 443 -7.91 16.86 -13.33
N ARG A 444 -7.26 16.27 -14.35
CA ARG A 444 -7.73 15.05 -15.06
C ARG A 444 -6.93 13.84 -14.64
N LEU A 445 -7.42 12.62 -14.87
CA LEU A 445 -6.61 11.42 -14.64
C LEU A 445 -5.33 11.47 -15.50
N GLY A 446 -4.20 11.10 -14.91
CA GLY A 446 -2.92 10.98 -15.61
C GLY A 446 -2.27 9.66 -15.23
N PRO A 447 -2.75 8.54 -15.80
CA PRO A 447 -2.35 7.19 -15.40
C PRO A 447 -0.84 7.06 -15.29
N ILE A 448 -0.16 7.20 -16.43
CA ILE A 448 1.27 7.51 -16.50
C ILE A 448 1.35 8.90 -17.14
N THR A 449 1.83 9.88 -16.39
CA THR A 449 1.96 11.25 -16.91
C THR A 449 3.05 11.33 -17.97
N LYS A 450 3.11 12.44 -18.71
CA LYS A 450 4.18 12.67 -19.69
C LYS A 450 5.59 12.68 -19.12
N THR A 451 5.73 12.78 -17.80
CA THR A 451 7.01 12.79 -17.08
C THR A 451 7.31 11.47 -16.37
N GLY A 452 6.50 10.43 -16.56
CA GLY A 452 6.67 9.12 -15.92
C GLY A 452 6.22 9.07 -14.44
N THR A 453 5.50 10.10 -13.98
CA THR A 453 4.80 10.07 -12.69
C THR A 453 3.39 9.49 -12.85
N TYR A 454 2.61 9.47 -11.78
CA TYR A 454 1.21 9.05 -11.79
C TYR A 454 0.30 10.15 -11.28
N ARG A 455 -0.97 10.06 -11.65
CA ARG A 455 -2.06 10.89 -11.13
C ARG A 455 -3.37 10.12 -11.21
N THR A 456 -3.81 9.57 -10.09
CA THR A 456 -5.07 8.84 -9.95
C THR A 456 -6.22 9.79 -9.63
N ASP A 457 -7.42 9.26 -9.40
CA ASP A 457 -8.57 10.02 -8.90
C ASP A 457 -8.19 10.87 -7.68
N PHE A 458 -7.35 10.34 -6.78
CA PHE A 458 -6.92 11.04 -5.56
C PHE A 458 -6.22 12.37 -5.89
N GLN A 459 -5.19 12.33 -6.73
CA GLN A 459 -4.44 13.55 -7.07
C GLN A 459 -5.21 14.46 -8.02
N ALA A 460 -6.08 13.91 -8.89
CA ALA A 460 -6.93 14.71 -9.78
C ALA A 460 -7.92 15.56 -8.97
N ILE A 461 -8.62 14.97 -7.99
CA ILE A 461 -9.55 15.67 -7.09
C ILE A 461 -8.82 16.71 -6.21
N GLU A 462 -7.67 16.35 -5.65
CA GLU A 462 -6.87 17.28 -4.86
C GLU A 462 -6.41 18.50 -5.68
N ASN A 463 -5.91 18.25 -6.90
CA ASN A 463 -5.49 19.32 -7.81
C ASN A 463 -6.66 20.16 -8.31
N SER A 464 -7.83 19.56 -8.57
CA SER A 464 -8.98 20.33 -9.04
C SER A 464 -9.30 21.46 -8.06
N PHE A 465 -9.46 21.13 -6.77
CA PHE A 465 -9.80 22.11 -5.75
C PHE A 465 -8.66 23.08 -5.43
N ARG A 466 -7.40 22.65 -5.54
CA ARG A 466 -6.25 23.55 -5.46
C ARG A 466 -6.30 24.62 -6.57
N LEU A 467 -6.58 24.21 -7.80
CA LEU A 467 -6.56 25.09 -8.97
C LEU A 467 -7.76 26.04 -9.00
N VAL A 468 -8.98 25.54 -8.81
CA VAL A 468 -10.18 26.38 -8.90
C VAL A 468 -10.22 27.44 -7.79
N ARG A 469 -9.60 27.17 -6.63
CA ARG A 469 -9.51 28.12 -5.51
C ARG A 469 -8.44 29.19 -5.66
N ARG A 470 -7.48 29.05 -6.60
CA ARG A 470 -6.37 30.01 -6.75
C ARG A 470 -6.85 31.42 -7.08
N SER A 471 -8.00 31.55 -7.76
CA SER A 471 -8.58 32.85 -8.10
C SER A 471 -9.16 33.62 -6.90
N GLY A 472 -9.36 32.97 -5.75
CA GLY A 472 -10.06 33.54 -4.59
C GLY A 472 -11.57 33.71 -4.77
N LYS A 473 -12.12 33.49 -5.97
CA LYS A 473 -13.56 33.63 -6.25
C LYS A 473 -14.35 32.42 -5.74
N ALA A 474 -15.56 32.68 -5.24
CA ALA A 474 -16.47 31.64 -4.78
C ALA A 474 -17.14 30.87 -5.93
N LEU A 475 -17.31 31.52 -7.09
CA LEU A 475 -17.91 30.97 -8.29
C LEU A 475 -16.91 30.95 -9.44
N ARG A 476 -17.03 29.95 -10.31
CA ARG A 476 -16.20 29.76 -11.51
C ARG A 476 -17.08 29.46 -12.73
N PRO A 477 -16.87 30.15 -13.87
CA PRO A 477 -17.52 29.79 -15.13
C PRO A 477 -17.22 28.33 -15.52
N LEU A 478 -18.24 27.57 -15.93
CA LEU A 478 -18.08 26.19 -16.40
C LEU A 478 -17.25 26.15 -17.70
N GLY A 479 -17.52 27.04 -18.66
CA GLY A 479 -16.71 27.18 -19.87
C GLY A 479 -16.51 25.83 -20.59
N GLY A 480 -15.25 25.48 -20.86
CA GLY A 480 -14.84 24.16 -21.37
C GLY A 480 -14.41 23.16 -20.28
N ASP A 481 -14.57 23.53 -19.00
CA ASP A 481 -14.35 22.63 -17.87
C ASP A 481 -15.53 21.65 -17.76
N GLU A 482 -15.30 20.56 -17.04
CA GLU A 482 -16.31 19.52 -16.81
C GLU A 482 -16.48 19.29 -15.31
N ILE A 483 -17.71 19.00 -14.87
CA ILE A 483 -17.96 18.48 -13.53
C ILE A 483 -18.00 16.97 -13.61
N VAL A 484 -17.18 16.31 -12.80
CA VAL A 484 -17.09 14.85 -12.74
C VAL A 484 -17.64 14.39 -11.41
N ILE A 485 -18.67 13.53 -11.47
CA ILE A 485 -19.30 12.91 -10.31
C ILE A 485 -19.01 11.41 -10.39
N ASP A 486 -18.14 10.96 -9.49
CA ASP A 486 -17.66 9.61 -9.38
C ASP A 486 -18.43 8.87 -8.28
N PHE A 487 -19.18 7.86 -8.70
CA PHE A 487 -19.95 7.03 -7.79
C PHE A 487 -19.12 5.91 -7.15
N GLY A 488 -17.88 5.68 -7.56
CA GLY A 488 -17.09 4.52 -7.18
C GLY A 488 -17.44 3.27 -7.99
N SER A 489 -16.49 2.35 -8.07
CA SER A 489 -16.67 1.04 -8.69
C SER A 489 -17.64 0.17 -7.86
N ASP A 490 -18.15 -0.89 -8.47
CA ASP A 490 -19.04 -1.84 -7.77
C ASP A 490 -18.30 -2.68 -6.72
N TRP A 491 -17.00 -2.91 -6.96
CA TRP A 491 -16.11 -3.72 -6.14
C TRP A 491 -14.79 -2.97 -5.94
N SER A 492 -14.22 -3.06 -4.74
CA SER A 492 -12.94 -2.41 -4.44
C SER A 492 -11.78 -3.40 -4.53
N PRO A 493 -10.94 -3.37 -5.56
CA PRO A 493 -9.80 -4.29 -5.66
C PRO A 493 -8.74 -4.05 -4.57
N GLU A 494 -8.86 -3.00 -3.75
CA GLU A 494 -7.97 -2.76 -2.60
C GLU A 494 -8.26 -3.66 -1.39
N MET A 495 -9.53 -4.01 -1.16
CA MET A 495 -10.00 -4.58 0.11
C MET A 495 -10.67 -5.92 -0.11
N MET A 496 -10.18 -6.97 0.56
CA MET A 496 -10.61 -8.35 0.37
C MET A 496 -11.67 -8.79 1.37
N ASP A 497 -12.75 -9.40 0.88
CA ASP A 497 -13.82 -9.99 1.69
C ASP A 497 -13.48 -11.43 2.11
N TYR A 498 -12.84 -11.60 3.26
CA TYR A 498 -12.50 -12.93 3.80
C TYR A 498 -13.70 -13.70 4.37
N ASN A 499 -14.91 -13.13 4.39
CA ASN A 499 -16.11 -13.95 4.62
C ASN A 499 -16.35 -14.89 3.43
N ARG A 500 -15.76 -14.58 2.26
CA ARG A 500 -15.84 -15.42 1.07
C ARG A 500 -14.73 -16.47 1.05
N PRO A 501 -15.06 -17.75 0.82
CA PRO A 501 -14.07 -18.80 0.68
C PRO A 501 -13.05 -18.56 -0.45
N ALA A 502 -13.46 -17.91 -1.54
CA ALA A 502 -12.56 -17.61 -2.66
C ALA A 502 -11.39 -16.70 -2.24
N SER A 503 -11.66 -15.65 -1.45
CA SER A 503 -10.64 -14.73 -0.94
C SER A 503 -9.67 -15.43 0.01
N ARG A 504 -10.18 -16.30 0.90
CA ARG A 504 -9.33 -17.06 1.82
C ARG A 504 -8.45 -18.07 1.10
N ARG A 505 -9.00 -18.80 0.11
CA ARG A 505 -8.21 -19.72 -0.71
C ARG A 505 -7.09 -19.02 -1.47
N LEU A 506 -7.34 -17.81 -1.99
CA LEU A 506 -6.30 -17.01 -2.64
C LEU A 506 -5.16 -16.66 -1.68
N ALA A 507 -5.51 -16.14 -0.49
CA ALA A 507 -4.53 -15.81 0.55
C ALA A 507 -3.69 -17.01 0.98
N VAL A 508 -4.36 -18.15 1.23
CA VAL A 508 -3.70 -19.41 1.59
C VAL A 508 -2.74 -19.87 0.48
N ALA A 509 -3.14 -19.76 -0.79
CA ALA A 509 -2.31 -20.17 -1.92
C ALA A 509 -1.06 -19.28 -2.08
N GLU A 510 -1.18 -17.97 -1.89
CA GLU A 510 -0.03 -17.06 -1.91
C GLU A 510 0.93 -17.31 -0.75
N ILE A 511 0.39 -17.52 0.46
CA ILE A 511 1.20 -17.87 1.64
C ILE A 511 1.90 -19.22 1.44
N ARG A 512 1.22 -20.21 0.84
CA ARG A 512 1.81 -21.51 0.52
C ARG A 512 3.01 -21.36 -0.43
N ALA A 513 2.87 -20.53 -1.47
CA ALA A 513 3.96 -20.26 -2.40
C ALA A 513 5.17 -19.61 -1.71
N ALA A 514 4.92 -18.67 -0.79
CA ALA A 514 5.98 -18.06 0.01
C ALA A 514 6.68 -19.08 0.93
N LEU A 515 5.92 -19.89 1.67
CA LEU A 515 6.48 -20.92 2.59
C LEU A 515 7.16 -22.08 1.86
N ALA A 516 6.92 -22.26 0.57
CA ALA A 516 7.65 -23.22 -0.25
C ALA A 516 9.04 -22.70 -0.67
N ALA A 517 9.31 -21.40 -0.57
CA ALA A 517 10.61 -20.83 -0.85
C ALA A 517 11.58 -21.02 0.34
N PRO A 518 12.90 -21.14 0.10
CA PRO A 518 13.89 -21.29 1.17
C PRO A 518 13.81 -20.18 2.22
N ALA A 519 14.22 -20.51 3.44
CA ALA A 519 14.21 -19.65 4.63
C ALA A 519 12.82 -19.18 5.14
N PHE A 520 11.75 -19.26 4.36
CA PHE A 520 10.41 -18.91 4.85
C PHE A 520 9.84 -20.00 5.75
N ASP A 521 9.56 -19.67 7.01
CA ASP A 521 9.12 -20.64 8.02
C ASP A 521 8.00 -20.14 8.95
N GLU A 522 7.53 -18.90 8.77
CA GLU A 522 6.58 -18.25 9.67
C GLU A 522 5.62 -17.31 8.91
N ILE A 523 4.40 -17.14 9.44
CA ILE A 523 3.37 -16.24 8.90
C ILE A 523 3.07 -15.11 9.90
N VAL A 524 2.95 -13.88 9.40
CA VAL A 524 2.38 -12.73 10.12
C VAL A 524 1.19 -12.17 9.34
N ILE A 525 0.05 -12.00 9.99
CA ILE A 525 -1.07 -11.20 9.49
C ILE A 525 -0.93 -9.77 10.01
N ASN A 526 -0.69 -8.81 9.10
CA ASN A 526 -0.36 -7.42 9.43
C ASN A 526 -1.52 -6.48 9.05
N THR A 527 -1.88 -5.53 9.92
CA THR A 527 -3.00 -4.60 9.71
C THR A 527 -2.74 -3.44 8.77
N ARG A 528 -1.51 -3.30 8.27
CA ARG A 528 -1.13 -2.18 7.43
C ARG A 528 -1.92 -2.13 6.12
N SER A 529 -2.24 -0.90 5.74
CA SER A 529 -2.71 -0.52 4.42
C SER A 529 -2.08 0.85 4.09
N HIS A 530 -1.55 1.06 2.89
CA HIS A 530 -1.07 2.38 2.43
C HIS A 530 -2.17 3.25 1.82
N THR A 531 -3.39 2.73 1.74
CA THR A 531 -4.39 3.26 0.84
C THR A 531 -5.50 3.94 1.62
N GLN A 532 -5.55 5.25 1.52
CA GLN A 532 -6.81 5.98 1.60
C GLN A 532 -7.24 6.26 0.17
N LEU A 533 -8.47 5.93 -0.19
CA LEU A 533 -8.97 6.23 -1.53
C LEU A 533 -9.41 7.69 -1.60
N ALA A 534 -9.64 8.17 -2.83
CA ALA A 534 -9.97 9.57 -3.06
C ALA A 534 -11.25 10.00 -2.33
N GLY A 535 -11.27 11.24 -1.86
CA GLY A 535 -12.41 11.86 -1.19
C GLY A 535 -12.55 13.32 -1.61
N SER A 536 -13.77 13.75 -1.93
CA SER A 536 -14.10 15.17 -2.12
C SER A 536 -14.81 15.80 -0.91
N GLN A 537 -15.10 14.99 0.12
CA GLN A 537 -15.79 15.40 1.36
C GLN A 537 -14.85 15.28 2.57
N GLY A 538 -15.13 16.04 3.61
CA GLY A 538 -14.46 15.98 4.90
C GLY A 538 -15.42 16.30 6.04
N ASP A 539 -15.12 15.74 7.20
CA ASP A 539 -15.88 15.94 8.43
C ASP A 539 -15.02 16.70 9.46
N GLY A 540 -15.55 17.77 10.04
CA GLY A 540 -14.77 18.63 10.93
C GLY A 540 -15.64 19.68 11.61
N GLU A 541 -15.05 20.81 12.00
CA GLU A 541 -15.75 21.88 12.73
C GLU A 541 -16.99 22.42 11.99
N LEU A 542 -17.04 22.30 10.67
CA LEU A 542 -18.16 22.74 9.82
C LEU A 542 -19.15 21.61 9.50
N GLY A 543 -19.03 20.47 10.19
CA GLY A 543 -19.71 19.22 9.87
C GLY A 543 -19.19 18.59 8.59
N VAL A 544 -20.00 17.69 8.02
CA VAL A 544 -19.72 17.04 6.73
C VAL A 544 -19.91 18.06 5.61
N GLN A 545 -18.80 18.46 4.98
CA GLN A 545 -18.74 19.42 3.89
C GLN A 545 -17.69 19.03 2.86
N THR A 546 -17.68 19.70 1.70
CA THR A 546 -16.62 19.44 0.71
C THR A 546 -15.25 19.85 1.27
N ILE A 547 -14.19 19.17 0.84
CA ILE A 547 -12.84 19.53 1.30
C ILE A 547 -12.47 20.98 0.90
N ALA A 548 -13.00 21.45 -0.22
CA ALA A 548 -12.82 22.83 -0.66
C ALA A 548 -13.52 23.84 0.27
N HIS A 549 -14.68 23.49 0.82
CA HIS A 549 -15.42 24.31 1.77
C HIS A 549 -14.63 24.57 3.05
N HIS A 550 -14.09 23.49 3.65
CA HIS A 550 -13.20 23.57 4.82
C HIS A 550 -11.95 24.40 4.52
N ARG A 551 -11.28 24.11 3.40
CA ARG A 551 -10.04 24.81 3.04
C ARG A 551 -10.26 26.29 2.74
N ARG A 552 -11.39 26.69 2.12
CA ARG A 552 -11.73 28.11 1.88
C ARG A 552 -11.86 28.88 3.19
N ARG A 553 -12.34 28.21 4.24
CA ARG A 553 -12.51 28.75 5.60
C ARG A 553 -11.32 28.48 6.52
N ARG A 554 -10.22 27.89 6.01
CA ARG A 554 -9.03 27.50 6.78
C ARG A 554 -9.35 26.64 7.99
N LYS A 555 -10.35 25.77 7.87
CA LYS A 555 -10.74 24.81 8.90
C LYS A 555 -10.13 23.45 8.63
N ASN A 556 -9.77 22.77 9.71
CA ASN A 556 -9.28 21.39 9.66
C ASN A 556 -10.46 20.44 9.50
N TYR A 557 -10.19 19.28 8.90
CA TYR A 557 -11.18 18.26 8.67
C TYR A 557 -10.50 16.88 8.62
N PHE A 558 -11.28 15.87 8.96
CA PHE A 558 -11.00 14.47 8.70
C PHE A 558 -11.47 14.11 7.29
N HIS A 559 -10.61 13.46 6.51
CA HIS A 559 -10.90 13.16 5.11
C HIS A 559 -11.84 11.95 4.97
N ASN A 560 -12.95 12.13 4.26
CA ASN A 560 -13.93 11.07 3.97
C ASN A 560 -13.67 10.48 2.58
N GLY A 561 -12.74 9.53 2.53
CA GLY A 561 -12.38 8.79 1.30
C GLY A 561 -13.44 7.76 0.91
N ILE A 562 -13.59 7.52 -0.39
CA ILE A 562 -14.59 6.61 -0.96
C ILE A 562 -14.41 5.15 -0.51
N ASP A 563 -13.26 4.77 0.07
CA ASP A 563 -13.04 3.46 0.71
C ASP A 563 -14.12 3.12 1.75
N ARG A 564 -14.68 4.13 2.41
CA ARG A 564 -15.74 4.00 3.41
C ARG A 564 -17.10 3.60 2.82
N ALA A 565 -17.27 3.66 1.50
CA ALA A 565 -18.48 3.19 0.81
C ALA A 565 -18.52 1.67 0.60
N TYR A 566 -17.43 0.97 0.91
CA TYR A 566 -17.25 -0.46 0.66
C TYR A 566 -17.21 -1.27 1.96
N GLY A 567 -17.79 -2.46 1.92
CA GLY A 567 -17.72 -3.43 3.01
C GLY A 567 -17.87 -4.88 2.53
N PRO A 568 -17.59 -5.86 3.40
CA PRO A 568 -17.95 -7.26 3.14
C PRO A 568 -19.42 -7.42 2.77
N ARG A 569 -19.75 -8.36 1.90
CA ARG A 569 -21.16 -8.60 1.52
C ARG A 569 -22.03 -9.03 2.69
N SER A 570 -21.41 -9.70 3.68
CA SER A 570 -22.07 -10.14 4.91
C SER A 570 -22.56 -8.99 5.78
N VAL A 571 -22.18 -7.73 5.52
CA VAL A 571 -22.71 -6.55 6.22
C VAL A 571 -24.25 -6.48 6.11
N ALA A 572 -24.84 -6.90 5.00
CA ALA A 572 -26.31 -6.99 4.87
C ALA A 572 -26.98 -7.91 5.90
N GLN A 573 -26.22 -8.83 6.51
CA GLN A 573 -26.71 -9.77 7.51
C GLN A 573 -26.47 -9.28 8.94
N SER A 574 -25.85 -8.11 9.11
CA SER A 574 -25.60 -7.54 10.44
C SER A 574 -26.92 -7.15 11.11
N LYS A 575 -27.02 -7.44 12.42
CA LYS A 575 -28.17 -7.04 13.26
C LYS A 575 -28.38 -5.53 13.28
N SER A 576 -27.31 -4.74 13.11
CA SER A 576 -27.37 -3.27 13.07
C SER A 576 -27.84 -2.72 11.71
N ILE A 577 -27.87 -3.55 10.65
CA ILE A 577 -28.17 -3.15 9.26
C ILE A 577 -29.50 -3.72 8.77
N GLN A 578 -29.82 -4.97 9.12
CA GLN A 578 -31.06 -5.61 8.69
C GLN A 578 -32.32 -4.80 9.01
N PRO A 579 -32.48 -4.22 10.23
CA PRO A 579 -33.66 -3.41 10.53
C PRO A 579 -33.77 -2.16 9.65
N LEU A 580 -32.64 -1.56 9.26
CA LEU A 580 -32.62 -0.39 8.38
C LEU A 580 -33.08 -0.76 6.95
N ILE A 581 -32.60 -1.88 6.44
CA ILE A 581 -33.00 -2.42 5.14
C ILE A 581 -34.47 -2.83 5.15
N GLN A 582 -34.94 -3.48 6.22
CA GLN A 582 -36.34 -3.91 6.36
C GLN A 582 -37.30 -2.72 6.45
N ASN A 583 -36.96 -1.71 7.26
CA ASN A 583 -37.70 -0.45 7.31
C ASN A 583 -37.78 0.18 5.92
N GLY A 584 -36.64 0.36 5.26
CA GLY A 584 -36.59 0.83 3.87
C GLY A 584 -37.03 2.28 3.66
N SER A 585 -37.30 3.06 4.71
CA SER A 585 -37.47 4.51 4.55
C SER A 585 -36.16 5.17 4.09
N ASP A 586 -36.28 6.34 3.47
CA ASP A 586 -35.11 7.09 3.02
C ASP A 586 -34.16 7.40 4.19
N GLU A 587 -34.69 7.82 5.34
CA GLU A 587 -33.90 8.12 6.54
C GLU A 587 -33.18 6.88 7.10
N ALA A 588 -33.84 5.72 7.07
CA ALA A 588 -33.25 4.47 7.52
C ALA A 588 -32.10 4.04 6.60
N ILE A 589 -32.29 4.17 5.28
CA ILE A 589 -31.28 3.80 4.29
C ILE A 589 -30.11 4.80 4.26
N GLU A 590 -30.36 6.08 4.51
CA GLU A 590 -29.32 7.12 4.56
C GLU A 590 -28.26 6.86 5.64
N LYS A 591 -28.59 6.14 6.72
CA LYS A 591 -27.62 5.63 7.71
C LYS A 591 -26.55 4.70 7.11
N ILE A 592 -26.80 4.15 5.93
CA ILE A 592 -25.88 3.31 5.15
C ILE A 592 -25.21 4.14 4.05
N THR A 593 -26.01 4.91 3.32
CA THR A 593 -25.64 5.44 2.00
C THR A 593 -25.06 6.86 2.00
N ASP A 594 -25.24 7.64 3.07
CA ASP A 594 -24.72 9.00 3.22
C ASP A 594 -23.63 9.09 4.30
N TRP A 595 -22.96 10.24 4.35
CA TRP A 595 -22.00 10.60 5.39
C TRP A 595 -22.70 11.11 6.64
N HIS A 596 -22.25 10.64 7.80
CA HIS A 596 -22.74 11.12 9.11
C HIS A 596 -21.59 11.78 9.87
N ALA A 597 -21.88 12.89 10.56
CA ALA A 597 -20.91 13.58 11.37
C ALA A 597 -20.39 12.65 12.48
N GLY A 598 -19.08 12.66 12.71
CA GLY A 598 -18.41 11.81 13.70
C GLY A 598 -18.24 10.35 13.28
N GLU A 599 -18.87 9.88 12.19
CA GLU A 599 -18.94 8.44 11.85
C GLU A 599 -17.57 7.78 11.82
N TRP A 600 -16.56 8.47 11.30
CA TRP A 600 -15.19 7.95 11.12
C TRP A 600 -14.17 8.59 12.06
N GLN A 601 -14.63 9.24 13.12
CA GLN A 601 -13.81 9.80 14.19
C GLN A 601 -13.82 8.86 15.41
N GLY A 602 -12.75 8.85 16.21
CA GLY A 602 -12.65 7.97 17.38
C GLY A 602 -12.73 6.48 17.03
N THR A 603 -13.23 5.67 17.97
CA THR A 603 -13.37 4.22 17.83
C THR A 603 -14.82 3.84 17.50
N CYS A 604 -15.02 2.72 16.79
CA CYS A 604 -16.36 2.16 16.55
C CYS A 604 -16.31 0.62 16.66
N GLN A 605 -16.51 0.13 17.88
CA GLN A 605 -16.35 -1.29 18.24
C GLN A 605 -17.59 -1.85 18.97
N SER A 606 -18.59 -1.02 19.26
CA SER A 606 -19.87 -1.42 19.84
C SER A 606 -21.04 -0.95 18.98
N GLU A 607 -22.14 -1.69 19.01
CA GLU A 607 -23.39 -1.28 18.35
C GLU A 607 -23.97 0.01 18.98
N SER A 608 -23.71 0.23 20.27
CA SER A 608 -24.12 1.43 21.01
C SER A 608 -23.46 2.73 20.52
N ASP A 609 -22.40 2.64 19.71
CA ASP A 609 -21.70 3.80 19.16
C ASP A 609 -22.55 4.56 18.11
N GLY A 610 -23.69 4.00 17.67
CA GLY A 610 -24.68 4.67 16.81
C GLY A 610 -24.31 4.75 15.32
N HIS A 611 -23.09 4.35 14.94
CA HIS A 611 -22.60 4.34 13.56
C HIS A 611 -22.80 2.98 12.89
N HIS A 612 -24.05 2.65 12.56
CA HIS A 612 -24.49 1.32 12.10
C HIS A 612 -23.63 0.73 10.96
N TRP A 613 -23.32 1.54 9.93
CA TRP A 613 -22.53 1.10 8.77
C TRP A 613 -21.08 0.77 9.14
N ARG A 614 -20.38 1.70 9.81
CA ARG A 614 -19.00 1.48 10.26
C ARG A 614 -18.89 0.29 11.20
N TYR A 615 -19.78 0.18 12.19
CA TYR A 615 -19.80 -0.95 13.13
C TYR A 615 -19.99 -2.29 12.40
N ALA A 616 -21.01 -2.40 11.54
CA ALA A 616 -21.29 -3.62 10.81
C ALA A 616 -20.12 -4.04 9.91
N ARG A 617 -19.48 -3.06 9.26
CA ARG A 617 -18.28 -3.27 8.44
C ARG A 617 -17.12 -3.79 9.29
N ASN A 618 -16.84 -3.18 10.44
CA ASN A 618 -15.76 -3.59 11.34
C ASN A 618 -15.98 -5.00 11.91
N ALA A 619 -17.21 -5.31 12.34
CA ALA A 619 -17.57 -6.65 12.80
C ALA A 619 -17.42 -7.71 11.69
N ALA A 620 -17.83 -7.40 10.46
CA ALA A 620 -17.70 -8.31 9.33
C ALA A 620 -16.23 -8.52 8.90
N VAL A 621 -15.38 -7.50 9.06
CA VAL A 621 -13.92 -7.60 8.89
C VAL A 621 -13.33 -8.57 9.90
N ALA A 622 -13.61 -8.38 11.20
CA ALA A 622 -13.11 -9.25 12.26
C ALA A 622 -13.49 -10.72 12.03
N LYS A 623 -14.76 -10.97 11.68
CA LYS A 623 -15.27 -12.30 11.36
C LYS A 623 -14.57 -12.94 10.17
N GLY A 624 -14.36 -12.18 9.09
CA GLY A 624 -13.68 -12.65 7.89
C GLY A 624 -12.23 -13.03 8.17
N VAL A 625 -11.49 -12.19 8.89
CA VAL A 625 -10.08 -12.47 9.23
C VAL A 625 -9.95 -13.62 10.22
N ARG A 626 -10.85 -13.74 11.20
CA ARG A 626 -10.91 -14.94 12.06
C ARG A 626 -11.06 -16.22 11.23
N SER A 627 -11.92 -16.20 10.21
CA SER A 627 -12.09 -17.33 9.30
C SER A 627 -10.81 -17.61 8.48
N LEU A 628 -10.07 -16.57 8.08
CA LEU A 628 -8.76 -16.73 7.43
C LEU A 628 -7.75 -17.40 8.37
N LEU A 629 -7.66 -16.97 9.63
CA LEU A 629 -6.76 -17.58 10.61
C LEU A 629 -7.07 -19.07 10.83
N GLN A 630 -8.36 -19.44 10.89
CA GLN A 630 -8.78 -20.84 10.94
C GLN A 630 -8.30 -21.65 9.74
N ASP A 631 -8.46 -21.12 8.53
CA ASP A 631 -7.98 -21.77 7.31
C ASP A 631 -6.45 -21.90 7.30
N LEU A 632 -5.72 -20.90 7.81
CA LEU A 632 -4.26 -20.93 7.92
C LEU A 632 -3.76 -21.93 8.95
N GLU A 633 -4.39 -22.03 10.13
CA GLU A 633 -4.01 -23.02 11.14
C GLU A 633 -4.26 -24.45 10.66
N LYS A 634 -5.33 -24.65 9.90
CA LYS A 634 -5.65 -25.94 9.27
C LYS A 634 -4.63 -26.31 8.19
N GLU A 635 -4.30 -25.38 7.31
CA GLU A 635 -3.36 -25.62 6.21
C GLU A 635 -1.93 -25.81 6.71
N PHE A 636 -1.52 -25.00 7.69
CA PHE A 636 -0.15 -24.92 8.18
C PHE A 636 -0.05 -25.27 9.67
N PRO A 637 -0.39 -26.51 10.10
CA PRO A 637 -0.59 -26.84 11.51
C PRO A 637 0.66 -26.67 12.39
N LYS A 638 1.85 -26.71 11.79
CA LYS A 638 3.14 -26.58 12.49
C LYS A 638 3.79 -25.21 12.34
N THR A 639 3.30 -24.38 11.42
CA THR A 639 3.88 -23.06 11.14
C THR A 639 3.44 -22.08 12.20
N ARG A 640 4.37 -21.32 12.79
CA ARG A 640 4.02 -20.25 13.72
C ARG A 640 3.26 -19.15 12.96
N ILE A 641 2.11 -18.75 13.50
CA ILE A 641 1.24 -17.72 12.93
C ILE A 641 1.10 -16.62 13.96
N ARG A 642 1.47 -15.41 13.58
CA ARG A 642 1.29 -14.21 14.39
C ARG A 642 0.26 -13.29 13.76
N VAL A 643 -0.46 -12.53 14.58
CA VAL A 643 -1.46 -11.56 14.12
C VAL A 643 -1.31 -10.24 14.85
N MET A 644 -1.12 -9.17 14.08
CA MET A 644 -1.11 -7.81 14.61
C MET A 644 -2.53 -7.40 14.97
N ILE A 645 -2.76 -7.02 16.24
CA ILE A 645 -4.07 -6.58 16.73
C ILE A 645 -3.95 -5.15 17.19
N PRO A 646 -4.58 -4.16 16.51
CA PRO A 646 -4.59 -2.77 16.95
C PRO A 646 -5.25 -2.57 18.32
N PRO A 647 -5.00 -1.43 19.00
CA PRO A 647 -5.62 -1.15 20.29
C PRO A 647 -7.15 -1.25 20.21
N ARG A 648 -7.76 -1.95 21.18
CA ARG A 648 -9.21 -1.97 21.37
C ARG A 648 -9.68 -0.62 21.91
N ALA A 649 -10.98 -0.34 21.76
CA ALA A 649 -11.58 0.92 22.20
C ALA A 649 -11.31 1.20 23.68
N VAL A 650 -11.33 0.17 24.53
CA VAL A 650 -10.97 0.29 25.95
C VAL A 650 -9.54 0.80 26.18
N VAL A 651 -8.57 0.42 25.34
CA VAL A 651 -7.19 0.90 25.44
C VAL A 651 -7.10 2.33 24.95
N GLU A 652 -7.63 2.62 23.76
CA GLU A 652 -7.56 3.97 23.18
C GLU A 652 -8.26 5.01 24.06
N ASN A 653 -9.49 4.72 24.51
CA ASN A 653 -10.28 5.65 25.32
C ASN A 653 -9.62 5.85 26.70
N SER A 654 -9.20 4.76 27.37
CA SER A 654 -8.54 4.86 28.68
C SER A 654 -7.24 5.66 28.60
N VAL A 655 -6.39 5.42 27.59
CA VAL A 655 -5.14 6.18 27.45
C VAL A 655 -5.42 7.65 27.16
N LYS A 656 -6.39 7.96 26.30
CA LYS A 656 -6.77 9.36 26.01
C LYS A 656 -7.26 10.10 27.24
N GLU A 657 -8.14 9.48 28.03
CA GLU A 657 -8.64 10.04 29.29
C GLU A 657 -7.48 10.29 30.28
N ASN A 658 -6.61 9.30 30.47
CA ASN A 658 -5.52 9.39 31.46
C ASN A 658 -4.35 10.28 31.01
N LEU A 659 -4.23 10.63 29.73
CA LEU A 659 -3.23 11.61 29.27
C LEU A 659 -3.52 12.99 29.87
N GLU A 660 -4.78 13.35 30.01
CA GLU A 660 -5.21 14.67 30.52
C GLU A 660 -4.89 14.87 32.01
N ASP A 661 -4.61 13.78 32.73
CA ASP A 661 -4.18 13.79 34.13
C ASP A 661 -2.65 13.70 34.31
N LEU A 662 -1.91 13.36 33.25
CA LEU A 662 -0.47 13.16 33.31
C LEU A 662 0.29 14.51 33.24
N PRO A 663 1.15 14.85 34.21
CA PRO A 663 1.95 16.07 34.16
C PRO A 663 2.91 16.09 32.97
N ASN A 664 2.87 17.17 32.19
CA ASN A 664 3.78 17.43 31.09
C ASN A 664 5.04 18.19 31.60
N PRO A 665 6.26 17.72 31.32
CA PRO A 665 7.50 18.43 31.67
C PRO A 665 7.59 19.87 31.14
N GLU A 666 6.91 20.19 30.05
CA GLU A 666 6.84 21.55 29.46
C GLU A 666 5.79 22.45 30.17
N GLY A 667 5.07 21.92 31.16
CA GLY A 667 4.01 22.61 31.90
C GLY A 667 2.61 22.09 31.57
N GLY A 668 1.71 22.08 32.56
CA GLY A 668 0.34 21.56 32.42
C GLY A 668 0.28 20.03 32.37
N THR A 669 -0.73 19.49 31.68
CA THR A 669 -0.91 18.05 31.42
C THR A 669 -0.82 17.74 29.93
N TYR A 670 -0.71 16.46 29.57
CA TYR A 670 -0.76 16.06 28.16
C TYR A 670 -2.18 16.17 27.60
N ASP A 671 -2.29 16.55 26.34
CA ASP A 671 -3.57 16.59 25.62
C ASP A 671 -3.90 15.18 25.07
N ALA A 672 -5.18 14.78 25.05
CA ALA A 672 -5.60 13.50 24.47
C ALA A 672 -5.13 13.28 23.01
N ARG A 673 -4.90 14.36 22.24
CA ARG A 673 -4.31 14.32 20.88
C ARG A 673 -2.88 13.79 20.87
N TYR A 674 -2.17 13.78 22.01
CA TYR A 674 -0.84 13.16 22.14
C TYR A 674 -0.88 11.66 21.83
N TYR A 675 -2.03 11.00 21.97
CA TYR A 675 -2.23 9.59 21.60
C TYR A 675 -1.76 9.26 20.16
N ARG A 676 -1.82 10.22 19.24
CA ARG A 676 -1.33 10.05 17.85
C ARG A 676 0.17 9.73 17.73
N TYR A 677 0.94 10.03 18.78
CA TYR A 677 2.37 9.71 18.92
C TYR A 677 2.61 8.43 19.73
N LEU A 678 1.55 7.78 20.23
CA LEU A 678 1.64 6.52 20.96
C LEU A 678 1.24 5.34 20.07
N CYS A 679 0.28 5.51 19.15
CA CYS A 679 -0.15 4.43 18.26
C CYS A 679 0.47 4.53 16.86
N SER A 680 0.87 3.40 16.27
CA SER A 680 1.44 3.28 14.92
C SER A 680 0.42 3.64 13.82
N GLY A 681 0.46 4.89 13.40
CA GLY A 681 -0.45 5.44 12.38
C GLY A 681 -0.15 5.07 10.92
N ASN A 682 1.04 4.54 10.54
CA ASN A 682 1.22 4.06 9.16
C ASN A 682 0.98 2.55 8.99
N ASN A 683 0.96 1.77 10.08
CA ASN A 683 0.59 0.35 10.05
C ASN A 683 -0.88 0.08 10.44
N GLN A 684 -1.67 1.14 10.65
CA GLN A 684 -3.11 1.07 10.78
C GLN A 684 -3.76 2.27 10.09
N ILE A 685 -4.56 2.00 9.05
CA ILE A 685 -5.55 2.97 8.54
C ILE A 685 -6.89 2.59 9.14
N PRO A 686 -7.45 3.38 10.08
CA PRO A 686 -8.69 3.03 10.76
C PRO A 686 -9.84 2.74 9.79
N SER A 687 -10.04 3.57 8.77
CA SER A 687 -11.17 3.37 7.84
C SER A 687 -11.11 2.07 7.03
N ILE A 688 -9.96 1.39 6.98
CA ILE A 688 -9.80 0.13 6.27
C ILE A 688 -9.73 -1.04 7.25
N GLY A 689 -8.74 -1.01 8.16
CA GLY A 689 -8.37 -2.13 9.02
C GLY A 689 -8.89 -2.06 10.46
N GLU A 690 -9.70 -1.07 10.84
CA GLU A 690 -10.18 -0.92 12.23
C GLU A 690 -10.84 -2.18 12.78
N GLY A 691 -11.60 -2.92 11.98
CA GLY A 691 -12.21 -4.19 12.42
C GLY A 691 -11.22 -5.22 12.98
N MET A 692 -9.92 -5.10 12.70
CA MET A 692 -8.88 -5.95 13.30
C MET A 692 -8.79 -5.79 14.83
N SER A 693 -9.17 -4.65 15.42
CA SER A 693 -9.20 -4.49 16.88
C SER A 693 -10.30 -5.36 17.52
N MET A 694 -11.37 -5.66 16.78
CA MET A 694 -12.48 -6.51 17.21
C MET A 694 -12.21 -8.01 17.00
N LEU A 695 -10.99 -8.38 16.58
CA LEU A 695 -10.64 -9.78 16.32
C LEU A 695 -10.71 -10.61 17.62
N ASP A 696 -11.44 -11.72 17.53
CA ASP A 696 -11.53 -12.75 18.57
C ASP A 696 -10.61 -13.92 18.20
N LEU A 697 -9.72 -14.29 19.13
CA LEU A 697 -8.77 -15.40 18.95
C LEU A 697 -9.16 -16.66 19.72
N SER A 698 -10.34 -16.69 20.35
CA SER A 698 -10.83 -17.84 21.10
C SER A 698 -10.71 -19.15 20.32
N GLY A 699 -10.01 -20.14 20.88
CA GLY A 699 -9.81 -21.45 20.27
C GLY A 699 -8.83 -21.51 19.09
N LEU A 700 -8.10 -20.42 18.81
CA LEU A 700 -6.99 -20.37 17.85
C LEU A 700 -5.65 -20.48 18.59
N ARG A 701 -4.59 -20.87 17.89
CA ARG A 701 -3.19 -20.84 18.37
C ARG A 701 -2.41 -19.63 17.87
N ALA A 702 -3.01 -18.79 17.04
CA ALA A 702 -2.41 -17.56 16.55
C ALA A 702 -1.90 -16.68 17.71
N GLU A 703 -0.64 -16.26 17.61
CA GLU A 703 0.02 -15.40 18.59
C GLU A 703 -0.33 -13.93 18.31
N PRO A 704 -0.97 -13.20 19.24
CA PRO A 704 -1.22 -11.78 19.04
C PRO A 704 0.07 -10.96 19.18
N MET A 705 0.17 -9.91 18.37
CA MET A 705 1.25 -8.92 18.41
C MET A 705 0.68 -7.55 18.72
N PHE A 706 1.45 -6.74 19.44
CA PHE A 706 1.09 -5.35 19.72
C PHE A 706 1.36 -4.45 18.52
N LEU A 707 0.34 -3.70 18.08
CA LEU A 707 0.56 -2.54 17.21
C LEU A 707 1.13 -1.41 18.08
N GLY A 708 2.45 -1.38 18.22
CA GLY A 708 3.11 -0.49 19.14
C GLY A 708 3.23 0.95 18.66
N LEU A 709 4.43 1.52 18.77
CA LEU A 709 4.62 2.97 18.81
C LEU A 709 4.95 3.57 17.47
N ARG A 710 4.55 4.83 17.32
CA ARG A 710 5.07 5.76 16.31
C ARG A 710 5.98 6.74 17.03
N HIS A 711 7.24 6.95 16.60
CA HIS A 711 8.13 8.02 17.11
C HIS A 711 8.92 7.70 18.39
N LEU A 712 9.22 8.75 19.16
CA LEU A 712 10.05 8.80 20.37
C LEU A 712 9.22 9.47 21.48
N PRO A 713 8.05 8.91 21.87
CA PRO A 713 7.20 9.53 22.88
C PRO A 713 7.91 9.60 24.24
N ASP A 714 7.40 10.47 25.11
CA ASP A 714 7.88 10.62 26.47
C ASP A 714 7.62 9.38 27.32
N SER A 715 8.46 9.13 28.33
CA SER A 715 8.43 7.87 29.10
C SER A 715 7.11 7.62 29.83
N ARG A 716 6.48 8.67 30.37
CA ARG A 716 5.23 8.55 31.13
C ARG A 716 4.04 8.19 30.21
N PRO A 717 3.74 8.96 29.15
CA PRO A 717 2.75 8.56 28.13
C PRO A 717 2.99 7.16 27.54
N LEU A 718 4.26 6.83 27.26
CA LEU A 718 4.63 5.51 26.76
C LEU A 718 4.25 4.38 27.73
N ASN A 719 4.63 4.51 29.00
CA ASN A 719 4.32 3.50 30.01
C ASN A 719 2.80 3.34 30.17
N LEU A 720 2.04 4.44 30.25
CA LEU A 720 0.57 4.41 30.29
C LEU A 720 -0.02 3.61 29.12
N PHE A 721 0.46 3.86 27.89
CA PHE A 721 -0.01 3.15 26.70
C PHE A 721 0.33 1.66 26.76
N VAL A 722 1.59 1.31 27.03
CA VAL A 722 2.05 -0.08 27.08
C VAL A 722 1.32 -0.85 28.17
N ASP A 723 1.20 -0.30 29.38
CA ASP A 723 0.54 -0.94 30.51
C ASP A 723 -0.95 -1.20 30.23
N SER A 724 -1.65 -0.23 29.64
CA SER A 724 -3.05 -0.38 29.25
C SER A 724 -3.23 -1.47 28.19
N TYR A 725 -2.30 -1.57 27.24
CA TYR A 725 -2.34 -2.54 26.16
C TYR A 725 -2.02 -3.95 26.64
N LEU A 726 -0.98 -4.11 27.48
CA LEU A 726 -0.62 -5.35 28.15
C LEU A 726 -1.80 -5.89 28.96
N LYS A 727 -2.45 -5.02 29.75
CA LYS A 727 -3.64 -5.38 30.54
C LYS A 727 -4.78 -5.87 29.65
N ASN A 728 -5.02 -5.23 28.52
CA ASN A 728 -6.10 -5.60 27.60
C ASN A 728 -5.85 -6.94 26.88
N GLN A 729 -4.58 -7.30 26.64
CA GLN A 729 -4.20 -8.56 26.01
C GLN A 729 -3.60 -9.57 27.01
N SER A 730 -3.99 -9.50 28.29
CA SER A 730 -3.48 -10.41 29.32
C SER A 730 -3.90 -11.87 29.08
N ASP A 731 -5.08 -12.07 28.49
CA ASP A 731 -5.62 -13.36 28.07
C ASP A 731 -5.34 -13.70 26.59
N ASN A 732 -4.52 -12.88 25.92
CA ASN A 732 -4.27 -12.96 24.48
C ASN A 732 -5.56 -13.06 23.64
N HIS A 733 -6.64 -12.43 24.11
CA HIS A 733 -7.96 -12.43 23.49
C HIS A 733 -8.53 -13.83 23.21
N GLY A 734 -8.29 -14.76 24.15
CA GLY A 734 -8.76 -16.14 24.08
C GLY A 734 -7.88 -17.07 23.25
N SER A 735 -6.75 -16.60 22.72
CA SER A 735 -5.79 -17.47 22.04
C SER A 735 -5.25 -18.54 23.00
N SER A 736 -5.03 -19.75 22.49
CA SER A 736 -4.32 -20.81 23.21
C SER A 736 -2.82 -20.54 23.36
N TYR A 737 -2.27 -19.59 22.60
CA TYR A 737 -0.91 -19.09 22.84
C TYR A 737 -0.89 -18.24 24.11
N GLN A 738 0.03 -18.53 25.04
CA GLN A 738 0.14 -17.86 26.35
C GLN A 738 1.55 -17.30 26.63
N GLY A 739 2.40 -17.23 25.61
CA GLY A 739 3.76 -16.71 25.72
C GLY A 739 3.86 -15.18 25.68
N ALA A 740 5.11 -14.69 25.76
CA ALA A 740 5.45 -13.30 25.51
C ALA A 740 5.21 -12.94 24.03
N LYS A 741 5.08 -11.64 23.75
CA LYS A 741 4.60 -11.16 22.44
C LYS A 741 5.59 -10.21 21.79
N SER A 742 5.54 -10.17 20.47
CA SER A 742 6.25 -9.15 19.72
C SER A 742 5.60 -7.77 19.85
N PHE A 743 6.43 -6.75 20.01
CA PHE A 743 6.02 -5.35 20.03
C PHE A 743 6.50 -4.62 18.77
N PHE A 744 5.56 -4.09 17.99
CA PHE A 744 5.87 -3.42 16.73
C PHE A 744 6.29 -1.96 16.92
N TYR A 745 7.42 -1.54 16.35
CA TYR A 745 7.98 -0.21 16.54
C TYR A 745 8.26 0.53 15.22
N GLU A 746 7.49 1.59 14.99
CA GLU A 746 7.51 2.45 13.80
C GLU A 746 8.22 3.79 14.08
N ALA A 747 9.55 3.76 14.08
CA ALA A 747 10.38 4.94 14.35
C ALA A 747 11.57 5.11 13.41
N GLN A 748 11.56 4.46 12.24
CA GLN A 748 12.66 4.51 11.29
C GLN A 748 13.00 5.93 10.80
N TYR A 749 12.01 6.82 10.71
CA TYR A 749 12.22 8.19 10.26
C TYR A 749 13.07 8.99 11.26
N THR A 750 13.12 8.57 12.53
CA THR A 750 13.96 9.18 13.57
C THR A 750 15.46 8.98 13.32
N LEU A 751 15.83 8.03 12.45
CA LEU A 751 17.21 7.85 11.98
C LEU A 751 17.72 9.05 11.18
N ARG A 752 16.80 9.90 10.70
CA ARG A 752 17.06 11.09 9.89
C ARG A 752 16.88 12.39 10.68
N ASP A 753 16.62 12.31 11.99
CA ASP A 753 16.49 13.50 12.83
C ASP A 753 17.78 14.34 12.84
N LYS A 754 17.61 15.64 13.04
CA LYS A 754 18.74 16.58 13.10
C LYS A 754 19.67 16.27 14.28
N ASP A 755 19.09 16.01 15.46
CA ASP A 755 19.84 15.58 16.65
C ASP A 755 19.88 14.05 16.73
N LYS A 756 20.81 13.47 15.96
CA LYS A 756 20.97 12.01 15.89
C LYS A 756 21.32 11.38 17.24
N ALA A 757 22.07 12.07 18.09
CA ALA A 757 22.53 11.54 19.36
C ALA A 757 21.39 11.44 20.39
N ALA A 758 20.59 12.50 20.52
CA ALA A 758 19.42 12.48 21.39
C ALA A 758 18.37 11.46 20.93
N SER A 759 18.07 11.44 19.62
CA SER A 759 17.11 10.47 19.06
C SER A 759 17.60 9.03 19.18
N ALA A 760 18.91 8.78 19.03
CA ALA A 760 19.49 7.46 19.27
C ALA A 760 19.35 7.03 20.73
N LYS A 761 19.80 7.87 21.68
CA LYS A 761 19.68 7.60 23.11
C LYS A 761 18.23 7.28 23.50
N ARG A 762 17.27 8.10 23.03
CA ARG A 762 15.85 7.91 23.35
C ARG A 762 15.30 6.61 22.80
N ARG A 763 15.67 6.26 21.57
CA ARG A 763 15.26 5.00 20.94
C ARG A 763 15.81 3.79 21.68
N GLU A 764 17.08 3.83 22.09
CA GLU A 764 17.72 2.76 22.87
C GLU A 764 17.02 2.57 24.23
N GLU A 765 16.69 3.67 24.92
CA GLU A 765 15.91 3.65 26.16
C GLU A 765 14.54 3.00 25.96
N ILE A 766 13.81 3.38 24.90
CA ILE A 766 12.49 2.81 24.59
C ILE A 766 12.60 1.29 24.37
N ILE A 767 13.55 0.86 23.54
CA ILE A 767 13.72 -0.56 23.20
C ILE A 767 14.09 -1.38 24.45
N ARG A 768 15.02 -0.90 25.29
CA ARG A 768 15.33 -1.54 26.58
C ARG A 768 14.09 -1.61 27.46
N ASN A 769 13.37 -0.50 27.64
CA ASN A 769 12.18 -0.44 28.49
C ASN A 769 11.04 -1.38 28.03
N LEU A 770 10.95 -1.65 26.73
CA LEU A 770 10.02 -2.66 26.22
C LEU A 770 10.51 -4.07 26.55
N LEU A 771 11.78 -4.38 26.30
CA LEU A 771 12.36 -5.72 26.50
C LEU A 771 12.55 -6.13 27.96
N VAL A 772 12.54 -5.19 28.92
CA VAL A 772 12.50 -5.55 30.35
C VAL A 772 11.14 -6.07 30.82
N ARG A 773 10.07 -5.88 30.03
CA ARG A 773 8.73 -6.37 30.32
C ARG A 773 8.68 -7.86 29.95
N ARG A 774 8.41 -8.75 30.92
CA ARG A 774 8.35 -10.21 30.65
C ARG A 774 7.30 -10.61 29.61
N GLU A 775 6.30 -9.77 29.39
CA GLU A 775 5.24 -9.96 28.40
C GLU A 775 5.70 -9.63 26.96
N ILE A 776 6.89 -9.03 26.79
CA ILE A 776 7.46 -8.64 25.49
C ILE A 776 8.85 -9.26 25.35
N ASP A 777 9.01 -10.18 24.42
CA ASP A 777 10.27 -10.90 24.16
C ASP A 777 10.92 -10.53 22.81
N GLU A 778 10.28 -9.66 22.03
CA GLU A 778 10.77 -9.22 20.73
C GLU A 778 10.30 -7.79 20.43
N VAL A 779 11.21 -6.94 19.93
CA VAL A 779 10.86 -5.66 19.33
C VAL A 779 11.09 -5.72 17.82
N ILE A 780 10.03 -5.46 17.05
CA ILE A 780 10.06 -5.45 15.59
C ILE A 780 10.27 -4.03 15.09
N LEU A 781 11.37 -3.78 14.38
CA LEU A 781 11.69 -2.47 13.81
C LEU A 781 11.22 -2.38 12.36
N TYR A 782 10.34 -1.43 12.07
CA TYR A 782 9.70 -1.24 10.77
C TYR A 782 10.61 -0.54 9.74
N GLU A 783 10.56 -0.93 8.45
CA GLU A 783 11.45 -0.50 7.34
C GLU A 783 12.90 -0.95 7.51
N ALA A 784 13.15 -2.24 7.31
CA ALA A 784 14.47 -2.87 7.34
C ALA A 784 15.53 -2.11 6.54
N ALA A 785 15.21 -1.61 5.34
CA ALA A 785 16.06 -0.72 4.55
C ALA A 785 16.64 0.46 5.34
N ASN A 786 15.86 1.13 6.18
CA ASN A 786 16.37 2.27 6.94
C ASN A 786 17.31 1.82 8.05
N TRP A 787 16.95 0.78 8.79
CA TRP A 787 17.82 0.27 9.84
C TRP A 787 19.13 -0.28 9.29
N THR A 788 19.10 -1.04 8.20
CA THR A 788 20.29 -1.69 7.61
C THR A 788 21.24 -0.76 6.86
N TYR A 789 20.75 0.40 6.38
CA TYR A 789 21.57 1.34 5.60
C TYR A 789 21.86 2.66 6.32
N ASP A 790 21.04 3.08 7.28
CA ASP A 790 21.24 4.35 8.00
C ASP A 790 21.93 4.17 9.38
N LEU A 791 22.07 2.93 9.87
CA LEU A 791 22.88 2.60 11.06
C LEU A 791 24.28 2.10 10.68
N PRO A 792 25.25 2.11 11.63
CA PRO A 792 26.55 1.49 11.44
C PRO A 792 26.44 0.00 11.08
N LEU A 793 27.33 -0.46 10.20
CA LEU A 793 27.38 -1.84 9.71
C LEU A 793 27.67 -2.89 10.80
N ASP A 794 28.43 -2.48 11.82
CA ASP A 794 28.85 -3.35 12.92
C ASP A 794 28.11 -2.99 14.19
N ASN A 795 27.40 -3.99 14.73
CA ASN A 795 26.84 -4.02 16.06
C ASN A 795 26.07 -2.74 16.53
N PRO A 796 25.07 -2.25 15.76
CA PRO A 796 24.33 -1.06 16.15
C PRO A 796 23.46 -1.25 17.41
N HIS A 797 23.20 -2.50 17.84
CA HIS A 797 22.40 -2.82 19.02
C HIS A 797 23.23 -3.23 20.24
N GLN A 798 24.52 -2.88 20.28
CA GLN A 798 25.42 -3.16 21.42
C GLN A 798 24.90 -2.66 22.77
N TYR A 799 23.99 -1.67 22.76
CA TYR A 799 23.37 -1.14 23.97
C TYR A 799 22.51 -2.18 24.70
N LEU A 800 22.12 -3.29 24.07
CA LEU A 800 21.42 -4.40 24.72
C LEU A 800 22.35 -5.35 25.51
N GLU A 801 23.67 -5.17 25.43
CA GLU A 801 24.65 -5.98 26.16
C GLU A 801 24.96 -5.43 27.57
N ARG A 802 24.36 -4.31 27.95
CA ARG A 802 24.69 -3.54 29.16
C ARG A 802 23.54 -3.48 30.15
#